data_AF-A0A8T3Q461-F1
#
_entry.id   AF-A0A8T3Q461-F1
#
_cell.length_a   1.000
_cell.length_b   1.000
_cell.length_c   1.000
_cell.angle_alpha   90.00
_cell.angle_beta   90.00
_cell.angle_gamma   90.00
#
_symmetry.space_group_name_H-M   'P 1'
#
loop_
_entity.id
_entity.type
_entity.pdbx_description
1 polymer ?
#
loop_
_entity_poly.entity_id
_entity_poly.type
_entity_poly.pdbx_seq_one_letter_code
_entity_poly.pdbx_strand_id
1 'polypeptide(L)'
;MLTASGMGSLSMILQLFATKMKHPTLFATENPVDILQGTPFRLLTDKEPWESNYPRRAAINAFGFGGNNAHLILEEFNPALGFNPSNYSRSLFIEEPIVITSLASIIGVNNLHELINQFYFSDTPLSEKQRRIDKINFNISELNLPPKNLEKSLGQQLIVLKLVDQLLENILFPDNYTISVMIGMQCSPEMCQHGLRWRLPTLFTDTPPKVKEWLEQAQKTLLHPLESADGLGCMGNILTNQINRKFDFKGPSFSISSEQVSGIDALEVGMLQLKRHEVDAVIIGAVDLCVELTQQHSIAAMGFSKNVSDAVAMMILMRQTEAQSLGATQVARLDITQKEDDSSKATDFYKLFNYHDQFGYSHATHGLLQIMWGAICCSQKTLPGKNKLRPKPWAPRVKEGRSIIFNPDSFITFSKGVKVSECSGSTLTYLDRDEITLYVFSGETKIELKNNISDLKQSADMPHRLVVLVRDENELREKLEQIVSSLTKLGDNFADNNLYYSENNFEGSVAFIYECNSELYPQISYDLAITYPQLITNLSLIIPNLQLTLDSLYDYHDPFYLSHSQNEAALHFIRGLQLQFFKYLFNFEALVIADSSENIHQAYRDGVRTFVKIGPGTILNESYKPFIESGSRFFACDDRSNSSLNQIFSVAAQLIVGGIIVPKLPLILNQGEL
;
A
#
# COMPACT_ATOMS: atom_id res chain seq x y z
N MET A 1 -14.66 35.81 -12.03
CA MET A 1 -15.16 36.82 -11.07
C MET A 1 -14.34 36.86 -9.78
N LEU A 2 -13.94 35.70 -9.20
CA LEU A 2 -13.17 35.65 -7.96
C LEU A 2 -11.82 36.40 -8.03
N THR A 3 -11.06 36.23 -9.11
CA THR A 3 -9.81 36.97 -9.35
C THR A 3 -10.02 38.48 -9.41
N ALA A 4 -11.04 38.93 -10.14
CA ALA A 4 -11.37 40.36 -10.24
C ALA A 4 -11.78 40.95 -8.88
N SER A 5 -12.62 40.25 -8.11
CA SER A 5 -13.05 40.68 -6.77
C SER A 5 -11.90 40.69 -5.76
N GLY A 6 -11.06 39.65 -5.78
CA GLY A 6 -9.88 39.53 -4.92
C GLY A 6 -8.85 40.62 -5.20
N MET A 7 -8.55 40.88 -6.48
CA MET A 7 -7.63 41.95 -6.89
C MET A 7 -8.15 43.34 -6.53
N GLY A 8 -9.47 43.58 -6.68
CA GLY A 8 -10.09 44.83 -6.22
C GLY A 8 -9.91 45.04 -4.72
N SER A 9 -10.16 43.99 -3.93
CA SER A 9 -9.99 44.02 -2.47
C SER A 9 -8.53 44.19 -2.06
N LEU A 10 -7.60 43.52 -2.76
CA LEU A 10 -6.16 43.65 -2.55
C LEU A 10 -5.70 45.08 -2.81
N SER A 11 -6.08 45.65 -3.95
CA SER A 11 -5.75 47.03 -4.30
C SER A 11 -6.27 48.01 -3.24
N MET A 12 -7.51 47.80 -2.75
CA MET A 12 -8.08 48.59 -1.67
C MET A 12 -7.24 48.50 -0.39
N ILE A 13 -6.92 47.30 0.09
CA ILE A 13 -6.13 47.12 1.31
C ILE A 13 -4.73 47.73 1.19
N LEU A 14 -4.05 47.56 0.05
CA LEU A 14 -2.74 48.17 -0.19
C LEU A 14 -2.81 49.70 -0.09
N GLN A 15 -3.90 50.31 -0.58
CA GLN A 15 -4.14 51.74 -0.44
C GLN A 15 -4.41 52.14 1.03
N LEU A 16 -5.12 51.30 1.81
CA LEU A 16 -5.32 51.54 3.25
C LEU A 16 -4.00 51.50 4.01
N PHE A 17 -3.10 50.58 3.69
CA PHE A 17 -1.76 50.53 4.28
C PHE A 17 -0.93 51.77 3.93
N ALA A 18 -0.93 52.19 2.66
CA ALA A 18 -0.19 53.37 2.22
C ALA A 18 -0.69 54.66 2.89
N THR A 19 -2.00 54.80 3.07
CA THR A 19 -2.62 56.00 3.67
C THR A 19 -2.71 55.94 5.19
N LYS A 20 -2.57 54.75 5.79
CA LYS A 20 -2.79 54.47 7.22
C LYS A 20 -4.18 54.94 7.70
N MET A 21 -5.17 54.85 6.82
CA MET A 21 -6.56 55.21 7.10
C MET A 21 -7.45 54.00 6.82
N LYS A 22 -8.45 53.77 7.67
CA LYS A 22 -9.53 52.83 7.39
C LYS A 22 -10.71 53.60 6.80
N HIS A 23 -11.29 53.07 5.73
CA HIS A 23 -12.43 53.68 5.06
C HIS A 23 -13.75 53.04 5.53
N PRO A 24 -14.85 53.81 5.54
CA PRO A 24 -16.14 53.30 5.97
C PRO A 24 -16.65 52.22 5.01
N THR A 25 -17.36 51.24 5.56
CA THR A 25 -18.10 50.23 4.82
C THR A 25 -19.40 50.86 4.32
N LEU A 26 -19.64 50.76 3.01
CA LEU A 26 -20.87 51.27 2.38
C LEU A 26 -22.10 50.66 3.05
N PHE A 27 -23.04 51.52 3.46
CA PHE A 27 -24.31 51.14 4.11
C PHE A 27 -24.18 50.45 5.48
N ALA A 28 -23.00 50.50 6.11
CA ALA A 28 -22.84 49.98 7.47
C ALA A 28 -23.61 50.83 8.48
N THR A 29 -24.39 50.15 9.33
CA THR A 29 -24.98 50.70 10.55
C THR A 29 -24.19 50.23 11.77
N GLU A 30 -24.40 50.85 12.95
CA GLU A 30 -23.61 50.54 14.15
C GLU A 30 -23.69 49.06 14.58
N ASN A 31 -24.85 48.40 14.42
CA ASN A 31 -25.05 47.00 14.78
C ASN A 31 -25.89 46.25 13.74
N PRO A 32 -25.30 45.82 12.61
CA PRO A 32 -26.06 45.17 11.55
C PRO A 32 -26.30 43.67 11.79
N VAL A 33 -25.54 43.03 12.69
CA VAL A 33 -25.62 41.58 12.95
C VAL A 33 -25.36 41.28 14.44
N ASP A 34 -26.27 40.55 15.09
CA ASP A 34 -26.20 40.24 16.53
C ASP A 34 -24.94 39.45 16.92
N ILE A 35 -24.39 38.65 16.00
CA ILE A 35 -23.22 37.80 16.25
C ILE A 35 -21.94 38.59 16.57
N LEU A 36 -21.90 39.89 16.25
CA LEU A 36 -20.76 40.75 16.54
C LEU A 36 -20.83 41.36 17.96
N GLN A 37 -22.00 41.32 18.62
CA GLN A 37 -22.16 41.88 19.96
C GLN A 37 -21.25 41.18 20.96
N GLY A 38 -20.48 41.96 21.73
CA GLY A 38 -19.52 41.44 22.70
C GLY A 38 -18.21 40.90 22.11
N THR A 39 -18.02 41.01 20.79
CA THR A 39 -16.74 40.68 20.12
C THR A 39 -15.92 41.96 19.86
N PRO A 40 -14.60 41.87 19.61
CA PRO A 40 -13.80 43.02 19.19
C PRO A 40 -14.07 43.46 17.74
N PHE A 41 -14.95 42.75 17.01
CA PHE A 41 -15.24 43.04 15.61
C PHE A 41 -16.38 44.07 15.49
N ARG A 42 -16.16 45.10 14.69
CA ARG A 42 -17.16 46.12 14.34
C ARG A 42 -17.09 46.48 12.87
N LEU A 43 -18.22 46.90 12.30
CA LEU A 43 -18.19 47.54 10.99
C LEU A 43 -17.70 48.99 11.14
N LEU A 44 -17.00 49.47 10.11
CA LEU A 44 -16.55 50.86 10.04
C LEU A 44 -17.66 51.71 9.42
N THR A 45 -18.28 52.57 10.22
CA THR A 45 -19.28 53.54 9.74
C THR A 45 -18.64 54.83 9.23
N ASP A 46 -17.48 55.19 9.78
CA ASP A 46 -16.75 56.42 9.47
C ASP A 46 -15.29 56.14 9.12
N LYS A 47 -14.67 57.11 8.45
CA LYS A 47 -13.23 57.09 8.16
C LYS A 47 -12.45 57.35 9.45
N GLU A 48 -11.50 56.48 9.77
CA GLU A 48 -10.67 56.62 10.99
C GLU A 48 -9.19 56.33 10.72
N PRO A 49 -8.26 56.92 11.50
CA PRO A 49 -6.86 56.53 11.48
C PRO A 49 -6.67 55.04 11.81
N TRP A 50 -5.78 54.36 11.10
CA TRP A 50 -5.36 53.00 11.42
C TRP A 50 -4.12 53.04 12.32
N GLU A 51 -4.30 53.42 13.57
CA GLU A 51 -3.19 53.46 14.54
C GLU A 51 -2.80 52.04 14.98
N SER A 52 -1.50 51.76 15.02
CA SER A 52 -0.95 50.47 15.45
C SER A 52 0.53 50.61 15.81
N ASN A 53 0.94 49.98 16.91
CA ASN A 53 2.34 49.83 17.31
C ASN A 53 3.03 48.64 16.63
N TYR A 54 2.27 47.83 15.89
CA TYR A 54 2.73 46.66 15.13
C TYR A 54 2.41 46.84 13.63
N PRO A 55 3.01 46.06 12.72
CA PRO A 55 2.59 46.03 11.32
C PRO A 55 1.07 45.84 11.20
N ARG A 56 0.42 46.68 10.38
CA ARG A 56 -1.02 46.56 10.14
C ARG A 56 -1.29 45.27 9.40
N ARG A 57 -2.32 44.54 9.82
CA ARG A 57 -2.73 43.28 9.19
C ARG A 57 -4.17 43.38 8.71
N ALA A 58 -4.43 42.81 7.55
CA ALA A 58 -5.75 42.75 6.95
C ALA A 58 -6.01 41.35 6.43
N ALA A 59 -7.24 40.88 6.57
CA ALA A 59 -7.72 39.68 5.90
C ALA A 59 -8.61 40.09 4.72
N ILE A 60 -8.40 39.46 3.57
CA ILE A 60 -9.25 39.56 2.39
C ILE A 60 -9.92 38.23 2.19
N ASN A 61 -11.24 38.25 2.12
CA ASN A 61 -12.06 37.11 1.71
C ASN A 61 -12.67 37.42 0.34
N ALA A 62 -12.45 36.55 -0.64
CA ALA A 62 -13.11 36.62 -1.95
C ALA A 62 -13.88 35.32 -2.19
N PHE A 63 -15.18 35.46 -2.40
CA PHE A 63 -16.10 34.34 -2.61
C PHE A 63 -16.56 34.30 -4.06
N GLY A 64 -16.56 33.10 -4.64
CA GLY A 64 -16.91 32.83 -6.02
C GLY A 64 -18.08 31.86 -6.12
N PHE A 65 -18.75 31.90 -7.28
CA PHE A 65 -19.74 30.89 -7.62
C PHE A 65 -19.10 29.49 -7.61
N GLY A 66 -19.83 28.48 -7.14
CA GLY A 66 -19.35 27.09 -7.03
C GLY A 66 -18.53 26.79 -5.77
N GLY A 67 -18.61 27.63 -4.73
CA GLY A 67 -17.95 27.38 -3.43
C GLY A 67 -16.44 27.64 -3.44
N ASN A 68 -15.92 28.33 -4.47
CA ASN A 68 -14.53 28.75 -4.54
C ASN A 68 -14.32 29.96 -3.61
N ASN A 69 -13.39 29.83 -2.67
CA ASN A 69 -13.05 30.89 -1.72
C ASN A 69 -11.54 31.14 -1.79
N ALA A 70 -11.13 32.41 -1.81
CA ALA A 70 -9.75 32.79 -1.59
C ALA A 70 -9.67 33.62 -0.32
N HIS A 71 -8.75 33.24 0.57
CA HIS A 71 -8.42 33.98 1.78
C HIS A 71 -6.98 34.44 1.68
N LEU A 72 -6.75 35.73 1.95
CA LEU A 72 -5.42 36.31 1.96
C LEU A 72 -5.23 37.11 3.24
N ILE A 73 -4.18 36.81 3.99
CA ILE A 73 -3.73 37.65 5.11
C ILE A 73 -2.57 38.50 4.59
N LEU A 74 -2.72 39.81 4.71
CA LEU A 74 -1.71 40.79 4.32
C LEU A 74 -1.15 41.47 5.56
N GLU A 75 0.15 41.71 5.54
CA GLU A 75 0.84 42.51 6.55
C GLU A 75 1.49 43.72 5.86
N GLU A 76 1.43 44.88 6.51
CA GLU A 76 2.14 46.08 6.11
C GLU A 76 3.64 45.82 6.09
N PHE A 77 4.29 46.11 4.96
CA PHE A 77 5.73 45.94 4.83
C PHE A 77 6.47 46.91 5.77
N ASN A 78 7.26 46.36 6.70
CA ASN A 78 8.15 47.12 7.56
C ASN A 78 9.60 46.65 7.37
N PRO A 79 10.46 47.46 6.72
CA PRO A 79 11.85 47.07 6.45
C PRO A 79 12.67 46.85 7.72
N ALA A 80 12.28 47.44 8.87
CA ALA A 80 13.01 47.30 10.12
C ALA A 80 12.76 45.97 10.86
N LEU A 81 11.67 45.26 10.55
CA LEU A 81 11.33 44.01 11.24
C LEU A 81 12.00 42.77 10.64
N GLY A 82 12.54 42.88 9.42
CA GLY A 82 13.08 41.73 8.68
C GLY A 82 12.00 40.68 8.39
N PHE A 83 12.19 39.87 7.35
CA PHE A 83 11.34 38.70 7.14
C PHE A 83 11.92 37.57 8.00
N ASN A 84 11.29 37.25 9.13
CA ASN A 84 11.71 36.13 9.98
C ASN A 84 10.64 35.01 9.91
N PRO A 85 10.76 34.04 8.97
CA PRO A 85 9.74 33.03 8.73
C PRO A 85 9.60 32.00 9.87
N SER A 86 10.49 32.03 10.86
CA SER A 86 10.57 31.06 11.94
C SER A 86 9.98 31.62 13.23
N ASN A 87 8.67 31.40 13.45
CA ASN A 87 8.04 31.17 14.76
C ASN A 87 6.53 30.93 14.62
N TYR A 88 6.12 30.05 13.70
CA TYR A 88 4.80 29.44 13.85
C TYR A 88 4.86 28.49 15.04
N SER A 89 4.11 28.83 16.09
CA SER A 89 3.93 28.00 17.28
C SER A 89 3.58 26.57 16.84
N ARG A 90 4.52 25.65 17.07
CA ARG A 90 4.39 24.20 16.86
C ARG A 90 3.48 23.56 17.92
N SER A 91 2.45 24.29 18.37
CA SER A 91 1.63 23.87 19.50
C SER A 91 0.48 22.97 19.03
N LEU A 92 0.45 21.77 19.61
CA LEU A 92 -0.61 20.75 19.56
C LEU A 92 -0.62 19.83 18.34
N PHE A 93 0.55 19.30 17.93
CA PHE A 93 0.55 18.02 17.21
C PHE A 93 0.62 16.90 18.24
N ILE A 94 -0.41 16.06 18.28
CA ILE A 94 -0.31 14.78 18.99
C ILE A 94 0.52 13.86 18.09
N GLU A 95 1.57 13.25 18.64
CA GLU A 95 2.46 12.31 17.93
C GLU A 95 1.80 10.93 17.79
N GLU A 96 0.56 10.90 17.31
CA GLU A 96 -0.09 9.63 16.99
C GLU A 96 0.30 9.17 15.58
N PRO A 97 0.64 7.88 15.38
CA PRO A 97 0.90 7.35 14.05
C PRO A 97 -0.32 7.45 13.15
N ILE A 98 -0.10 7.85 11.90
CA ILE A 98 -1.12 7.83 10.85
C ILE A 98 -0.94 6.57 10.02
N VAL A 99 -2.03 5.87 9.76
CA VAL A 99 -2.04 4.61 9.01
C VAL A 99 -2.90 4.72 7.76
N ILE A 100 -2.45 4.04 6.70
CA ILE A 100 -3.24 3.78 5.50
C ILE A 100 -4.15 2.59 5.80
N THR A 101 -5.45 2.77 5.56
CA THR A 101 -6.46 1.74 5.84
C THR A 101 -7.02 1.09 4.58
N SER A 102 -7.13 1.86 3.49
CA SER A 102 -7.63 1.39 2.20
C SER A 102 -6.84 2.03 1.07
N LEU A 103 -6.73 1.32 -0.05
CA LEU A 103 -6.03 1.73 -1.26
C LEU A 103 -6.92 1.44 -2.49
N ALA A 104 -6.98 2.37 -3.42
CA ALA A 104 -7.59 2.17 -4.74
C ALA A 104 -6.78 2.90 -5.80
N SER A 105 -6.58 2.28 -6.96
CA SER A 105 -5.84 2.90 -8.06
C SER A 105 -6.28 2.34 -9.41
N ILE A 106 -6.19 3.20 -10.42
CA ILE A 106 -6.31 2.82 -11.83
C ILE A 106 -5.17 3.52 -12.58
N ILE A 107 -4.42 2.76 -13.38
CA ILE A 107 -3.44 3.28 -14.33
C ILE A 107 -3.85 2.78 -15.71
N GLY A 108 -4.23 3.69 -16.58
CA GLY A 108 -4.76 3.36 -17.90
C GLY A 108 -5.95 2.40 -17.80
N VAL A 109 -5.85 1.21 -18.39
CA VAL A 109 -6.94 0.22 -18.38
C VAL A 109 -6.93 -0.71 -17.16
N ASN A 110 -5.88 -0.66 -16.33
CA ASN A 110 -5.64 -1.64 -15.28
C ASN A 110 -6.08 -1.15 -13.89
N ASN A 111 -6.78 -2.00 -13.15
CA ASN A 111 -7.15 -1.76 -11.75
C ASN A 111 -6.00 -2.14 -10.78
N LEU A 112 -6.14 -1.79 -9.50
CA LEU A 112 -5.11 -2.05 -8.49
C LEU A 112 -4.63 -3.50 -8.45
N HIS A 113 -5.53 -4.49 -8.53
CA HIS A 113 -5.15 -5.91 -8.47
C HIS A 113 -4.29 -6.32 -9.69
N GLU A 114 -4.70 -5.93 -10.89
CA GLU A 114 -3.92 -6.16 -12.12
C GLU A 114 -2.57 -5.45 -12.07
N LEU A 115 -2.54 -4.24 -11.52
CA LEU A 115 -1.33 -3.45 -11.36
C LEU A 115 -0.35 -4.10 -10.38
N ILE A 116 -0.82 -4.65 -9.26
CA ILE A 116 0.01 -5.39 -8.31
C ILE A 116 0.60 -6.63 -8.97
N ASN A 117 -0.22 -7.38 -9.71
CA ASN A 117 0.27 -8.54 -10.44
C ASN A 117 1.33 -8.16 -11.48
N GLN A 118 1.11 -7.09 -12.24
CA GLN A 118 2.09 -6.59 -13.18
C GLN A 118 3.37 -6.09 -12.47
N PHE A 119 3.24 -5.43 -11.33
CA PHE A 119 4.36 -4.92 -10.53
C PHE A 119 5.30 -6.03 -10.04
N TYR A 120 4.78 -7.18 -9.64
CA TYR A 120 5.59 -8.29 -9.13
C TYR A 120 6.00 -9.34 -10.19
N PHE A 121 5.16 -9.55 -11.21
CA PHE A 121 5.26 -10.72 -12.10
C PHE A 121 5.45 -10.39 -13.59
N SER A 122 5.59 -9.11 -13.96
CA SER A 122 5.84 -8.73 -15.35
C SER A 122 6.89 -7.63 -15.45
N ASP A 123 7.86 -7.83 -16.35
CA ASP A 123 8.79 -6.77 -16.76
C ASP A 123 8.31 -6.00 -17.99
N THR A 124 7.22 -6.43 -18.63
CA THR A 124 6.73 -5.78 -19.84
C THR A 124 6.09 -4.42 -19.53
N PRO A 125 6.56 -3.32 -20.15
CA PRO A 125 5.92 -2.01 -20.05
C PRO A 125 4.51 -2.00 -20.64
N LEU A 126 3.64 -1.14 -20.09
CA LEU A 126 2.34 -0.88 -20.67
C LEU A 126 2.48 -0.21 -22.04
N SER A 127 1.78 -0.77 -23.04
CA SER A 127 1.65 -0.13 -24.35
C SER A 127 0.96 1.23 -24.22
N GLU A 128 1.14 2.10 -25.21
CA GLU A 128 0.51 3.43 -25.22
C GLU A 128 -1.01 3.37 -25.10
N LYS A 129 -1.66 2.38 -25.75
CA LYS A 129 -3.10 2.15 -25.64
C LYS A 129 -3.52 1.72 -24.23
N GLN A 130 -2.72 0.92 -23.56
CA GLN A 130 -3.02 0.47 -22.20
C GLN A 130 -2.83 1.57 -21.16
N ARG A 131 -1.98 2.57 -21.43
CA ARG A 131 -1.73 3.72 -20.55
C ARG A 131 -2.83 4.78 -20.59
N ARG A 132 -3.80 4.65 -21.50
CA ARG A 132 -4.87 5.62 -21.72
C ARG A 132 -6.18 5.15 -21.11
N ILE A 133 -6.89 6.04 -20.44
CA ILE A 133 -8.27 5.81 -19.97
C ILE A 133 -9.24 6.29 -21.06
N ASP A 134 -9.67 5.39 -21.94
CA ASP A 134 -10.58 5.73 -23.04
C ASP A 134 -12.05 5.73 -22.61
N LYS A 135 -12.43 4.90 -21.64
CA LYS A 135 -13.82 4.71 -21.21
C LYS A 135 -13.88 4.50 -19.72
N ILE A 136 -14.86 5.14 -19.10
CA ILE A 136 -15.19 4.92 -17.69
C ILE A 136 -16.63 4.45 -17.61
N ASN A 137 -16.81 3.20 -17.17
CA ASN A 137 -18.14 2.60 -17.01
C ASN A 137 -18.67 2.91 -15.60
N PHE A 138 -19.92 3.36 -15.52
CA PHE A 138 -20.64 3.65 -14.29
C PHE A 138 -22.07 3.12 -14.34
N ASN A 139 -22.60 2.80 -13.17
CA ASN A 139 -24.03 2.68 -12.97
C ASN A 139 -24.61 4.08 -12.72
N ILE A 140 -25.54 4.50 -13.59
CA ILE A 140 -26.15 5.84 -13.53
C ILE A 140 -26.88 6.07 -12.19
N SER A 141 -27.46 5.01 -11.61
CA SER A 141 -28.19 5.09 -10.35
C SER A 141 -27.30 5.45 -9.14
N GLU A 142 -26.00 5.18 -9.22
CA GLU A 142 -25.04 5.38 -8.12
C GLU A 142 -24.37 6.77 -8.13
N LEU A 143 -24.47 7.50 -9.24
CA LEU A 143 -23.78 8.79 -9.41
C LEU A 143 -24.55 9.99 -8.84
N ASN A 144 -25.88 9.92 -8.73
CA ASN A 144 -26.73 11.04 -8.30
C ASN A 144 -26.42 12.38 -9.03
N LEU A 145 -26.05 12.28 -10.31
CA LEU A 145 -25.75 13.41 -11.19
C LEU A 145 -26.83 13.55 -12.26
N PRO A 146 -27.34 14.78 -12.51
CA PRO A 146 -28.21 15.03 -13.66
C PRO A 146 -27.52 14.63 -14.98
N PRO A 147 -28.23 14.07 -15.98
CA PRO A 147 -27.64 13.59 -17.22
C PRO A 147 -26.78 14.65 -17.94
N LYS A 148 -27.26 15.89 -18.03
CA LYS A 148 -26.49 17.00 -18.62
C LYS A 148 -25.22 17.33 -17.86
N ASN A 149 -25.21 17.18 -16.53
CA ASN A 149 -24.00 17.41 -15.74
C ASN A 149 -23.02 16.26 -15.95
N LEU A 150 -23.51 15.03 -16.01
CA LEU A 150 -22.69 13.86 -16.31
C LEU A 150 -22.00 13.97 -17.67
N GLU A 151 -22.73 14.42 -18.70
CA GLU A 151 -22.17 14.64 -20.06
C GLU A 151 -21.05 15.69 -20.09
N LYS A 152 -21.06 16.66 -19.16
CA LYS A 152 -20.11 17.77 -19.12
C LYS A 152 -19.05 17.65 -18.02
N SER A 153 -19.15 16.63 -17.15
CA SER A 153 -18.17 16.37 -16.10
C SER A 153 -16.84 15.93 -16.70
N LEU A 154 -15.73 16.47 -16.18
CA LEU A 154 -14.39 16.01 -16.54
C LEU A 154 -14.22 14.51 -16.25
N GLY A 155 -13.52 13.80 -17.12
CA GLY A 155 -13.14 12.40 -16.89
C GLY A 155 -12.42 12.20 -15.56
N GLN A 156 -11.59 13.18 -15.16
CA GLN A 156 -10.93 13.21 -13.85
C GLN A 156 -11.92 13.18 -12.68
N GLN A 157 -13.04 13.90 -12.78
CA GLN A 157 -14.05 13.89 -11.71
C GLN A 157 -14.75 12.54 -11.64
N LEU A 158 -15.15 12.01 -12.80
CA LEU A 158 -15.88 10.76 -12.87
C LEU A 158 -15.04 9.62 -12.33
N ILE A 159 -13.79 9.46 -12.80
CA ILE A 159 -12.96 8.33 -12.37
C ILE A 159 -12.70 8.35 -10.86
N VAL A 160 -12.47 9.52 -10.27
CA VAL A 160 -12.31 9.65 -8.81
C VAL A 160 -13.60 9.24 -8.09
N LEU A 161 -14.78 9.68 -8.54
CA LEU A 161 -16.05 9.24 -7.95
C LEU A 161 -16.21 7.72 -7.98
N LYS A 162 -15.73 7.05 -9.05
CA LYS A 162 -15.73 5.58 -9.16
C LYS A 162 -14.87 4.93 -8.09
N LEU A 163 -13.65 5.43 -7.90
CA LEU A 163 -12.70 4.83 -6.99
C LEU A 163 -13.09 5.05 -5.54
N VAL A 164 -13.78 6.15 -5.21
CA VAL A 164 -14.26 6.38 -3.84
C VAL A 164 -15.21 5.27 -3.40
N ASP A 165 -16.11 4.80 -4.28
CA ASP A 165 -17.00 3.67 -3.96
C ASP A 165 -16.20 2.42 -3.59
N GLN A 166 -15.15 2.09 -4.36
CA GLN A 166 -14.27 0.95 -4.09
C GLN A 166 -13.46 1.12 -2.80
N LEU A 167 -13.02 2.35 -2.53
CA LEU A 167 -12.20 2.68 -1.37
C LEU A 167 -12.98 2.49 -0.05
N LEU A 168 -14.29 2.74 -0.09
CA LEU A 168 -15.20 2.68 1.05
C LEU A 168 -15.89 1.31 1.24
N GLU A 169 -15.74 0.38 0.29
CA GLU A 169 -16.47 -0.91 0.28
C GLU A 169 -16.32 -1.71 1.58
N ASN A 170 -15.15 -1.64 2.22
CA ASN A 170 -14.82 -2.39 3.44
C ASN A 170 -14.76 -1.54 4.71
N ILE A 171 -15.16 -0.26 4.67
CA ILE A 171 -15.08 0.65 5.81
C ILE A 171 -16.44 1.32 6.02
N LEU A 172 -17.07 1.02 7.15
CA LEU A 172 -18.29 1.68 7.60
C LEU A 172 -17.94 2.75 8.62
N PHE A 173 -18.08 4.00 8.21
CA PHE A 173 -17.88 5.13 9.10
C PHE A 173 -19.10 5.38 9.99
N PRO A 174 -18.92 5.54 11.31
CA PRO A 174 -19.97 6.00 12.20
C PRO A 174 -20.42 7.43 11.87
N ASP A 175 -21.69 7.76 12.11
CA ASP A 175 -22.27 9.08 11.80
C ASP A 175 -21.58 10.26 12.51
N ASN A 176 -20.89 10.00 13.62
CA ASN A 176 -20.15 11.02 14.37
C ASN A 176 -18.74 11.31 13.82
N TYR A 177 -18.27 10.57 12.81
CA TYR A 177 -16.95 10.79 12.23
C TYR A 177 -16.95 11.99 11.29
N THR A 178 -15.96 12.86 11.46
CA THR A 178 -15.71 13.99 10.57
C THR A 178 -14.70 13.56 9.52
N ILE A 179 -15.18 13.32 8.29
CA ILE A 179 -14.36 12.84 7.18
C ILE A 179 -14.05 14.00 6.24
N SER A 180 -12.79 14.11 5.84
CA SER A 180 -12.31 15.12 4.89
C SER A 180 -11.77 14.47 3.62
N VAL A 181 -11.77 15.22 2.51
CA VAL A 181 -11.34 14.74 1.19
C VAL A 181 -10.33 15.71 0.58
N MET A 182 -9.14 15.20 0.26
CA MET A 182 -8.06 15.94 -0.38
C MET A 182 -7.72 15.30 -1.71
N ILE A 183 -7.93 16.00 -2.83
CA ILE A 183 -7.60 15.47 -4.16
C ILE A 183 -6.57 16.35 -4.85
N GLY A 184 -5.39 15.80 -5.11
CA GLY A 184 -4.40 16.39 -5.99
C GLY A 184 -4.82 16.26 -7.45
N MET A 185 -4.97 17.36 -8.18
CA MET A 185 -5.30 17.30 -9.61
C MET A 185 -4.73 18.50 -10.36
N GLN A 186 -4.52 18.34 -11.67
CA GLN A 186 -4.18 19.46 -12.54
C GLN A 186 -5.39 20.07 -13.23
N CYS A 187 -5.22 21.32 -13.64
CA CYS A 187 -6.17 21.99 -14.51
C CYS A 187 -6.27 21.24 -15.85
N SER A 188 -7.48 20.79 -16.18
CA SER A 188 -7.77 20.13 -17.44
C SER A 188 -7.71 21.13 -18.61
N PRO A 189 -7.03 20.82 -19.73
CA PRO A 189 -7.01 21.68 -20.92
C PRO A 189 -8.41 22.00 -21.48
N GLU A 190 -9.40 21.15 -21.21
CA GLU A 190 -10.81 21.33 -21.54
C GLU A 190 -11.36 22.67 -21.01
N MET A 191 -10.92 23.11 -19.84
CA MET A 191 -11.33 24.40 -19.27
C MET A 191 -10.92 25.58 -20.17
N CYS A 192 -9.80 25.45 -20.87
CA CYS A 192 -9.28 26.48 -21.77
C CYS A 192 -9.99 26.53 -23.12
N GLN A 193 -10.80 25.52 -23.46
CA GLN A 193 -11.47 25.42 -24.77
C GLN A 193 -12.40 26.60 -25.03
N HIS A 194 -13.19 27.05 -24.04
CA HIS A 194 -14.10 28.18 -24.21
C HIS A 194 -13.34 29.50 -24.42
N GLY A 195 -12.26 29.71 -23.66
CA GLY A 195 -11.39 30.87 -23.85
C GLY A 195 -10.63 30.83 -25.17
N LEU A 196 -10.24 29.64 -25.64
CA LEU A 196 -9.66 29.45 -26.97
C LEU A 196 -10.70 29.78 -28.05
N ARG A 197 -11.95 29.32 -27.93
CA ARG A 197 -13.04 29.58 -28.88
C ARG A 197 -13.24 31.07 -29.14
N TRP A 198 -13.18 31.89 -28.10
CA TRP A 198 -13.34 33.34 -28.20
C TRP A 198 -12.11 34.03 -28.80
N ARG A 199 -10.91 33.53 -28.50
CA ARG A 199 -9.64 34.11 -28.98
C ARG A 199 -9.25 33.61 -30.36
N LEU A 200 -9.76 32.47 -30.81
CA LEU A 200 -9.37 31.81 -32.05
C LEU A 200 -9.41 32.76 -33.27
N PRO A 201 -10.45 33.61 -33.45
CA PRO A 201 -10.47 34.58 -34.55
C PRO A 201 -9.40 35.68 -34.45
N THR A 202 -8.93 35.98 -33.23
CA THR A 202 -7.94 37.04 -32.96
C THR A 202 -6.50 36.56 -33.05
N LEU A 203 -6.25 35.25 -32.89
CA LEU A 203 -4.90 34.68 -32.92
C LEU A 203 -4.33 34.58 -34.34
N PHE A 204 -5.19 34.66 -35.36
CA PHE A 204 -4.82 34.44 -36.76
C PHE A 204 -5.42 35.53 -37.66
N THR A 205 -4.94 36.76 -37.54
CA THR A 205 -5.46 37.92 -38.29
C THR A 205 -5.07 37.93 -39.77
N ASP A 206 -3.88 37.42 -40.12
CA ASP A 206 -3.33 37.38 -41.49
C ASP A 206 -3.26 35.95 -42.02
N THR A 207 -4.37 35.21 -41.98
CA THR A 207 -4.41 33.81 -42.45
C THR A 207 -5.00 33.65 -43.85
N PRO A 208 -4.45 32.74 -44.68
CA PRO A 208 -5.01 32.40 -45.98
C PRO A 208 -6.50 31.96 -45.87
N PRO A 209 -7.33 32.17 -46.90
CA PRO A 209 -8.77 31.85 -46.87
C PRO A 209 -9.09 30.43 -46.41
N LYS A 210 -8.25 29.47 -46.82
CA LYS A 210 -8.36 28.04 -46.46
C LYS A 210 -8.19 27.78 -44.96
N VAL A 211 -7.32 28.57 -44.30
CA VAL A 211 -7.10 28.49 -42.86
C VAL A 211 -8.26 29.15 -42.12
N LYS A 212 -8.82 30.23 -42.66
CA LYS A 212 -10.02 30.86 -42.10
C LYS A 212 -11.23 29.93 -42.13
N GLU A 213 -11.48 29.24 -43.24
CA GLU A 213 -12.52 28.20 -43.33
C GLU A 213 -12.30 27.08 -42.31
N TRP A 214 -11.05 26.60 -42.17
CA TRP A 214 -10.72 25.61 -41.16
C TRP A 214 -10.95 26.13 -39.73
N LEU A 215 -10.59 27.39 -39.42
CA LEU A 215 -10.80 28.00 -38.10
C LEU A 215 -12.29 28.13 -37.77
N GLU A 216 -13.12 28.53 -38.73
CA GLU A 216 -14.58 28.58 -38.56
C GLU A 216 -15.17 27.18 -38.34
N GLN A 217 -14.66 26.18 -39.06
CA GLN A 217 -15.05 24.79 -38.88
C GLN A 217 -14.61 24.27 -37.51
N ALA A 218 -13.36 24.46 -37.13
CA ALA A 218 -12.79 24.11 -35.83
C ALA A 218 -13.54 24.78 -34.68
N GLN A 219 -13.91 26.05 -34.82
CA GLN A 219 -14.74 26.75 -33.84
C GLN A 219 -16.10 26.04 -33.72
N LYS A 220 -16.75 25.63 -34.83
CA LYS A 220 -18.04 24.94 -34.79
C LYS A 220 -17.97 23.49 -34.30
N THR A 221 -16.89 22.76 -34.56
CA THR A 221 -16.80 21.31 -34.30
C THR A 221 -16.01 20.93 -33.04
N LEU A 222 -14.97 21.69 -32.67
CA LEU A 222 -14.06 21.31 -31.58
C LEU A 222 -14.37 22.02 -30.26
N LEU A 223 -15.13 23.12 -30.28
CA LEU A 223 -15.32 23.99 -29.11
C LEU A 223 -16.80 24.34 -28.97
N HIS A 224 -17.60 23.66 -28.15
CA HIS A 224 -19.01 24.03 -27.97
C HIS A 224 -19.15 25.39 -27.25
N PRO A 225 -20.28 26.10 -27.42
CA PRO A 225 -20.59 27.28 -26.62
C PRO A 225 -20.63 26.92 -25.13
N LEU A 226 -20.18 27.85 -24.26
CA LEU A 226 -20.22 27.65 -22.81
C LEU A 226 -21.68 27.54 -22.33
N GLU A 227 -22.04 26.40 -21.76
CA GLU A 227 -23.32 26.13 -21.11
C GLU A 227 -23.18 26.18 -19.58
N SER A 228 -24.31 26.18 -18.87
CA SER A 228 -24.32 26.20 -17.40
C SER A 228 -23.68 24.94 -16.78
N ALA A 229 -23.87 23.78 -17.40
CA ALA A 229 -23.32 22.51 -16.95
C ALA A 229 -21.78 22.46 -17.08
N ASP A 230 -21.20 23.11 -18.10
CA ASP A 230 -19.75 23.17 -18.32
C ASP A 230 -19.03 23.88 -17.17
N GLY A 231 -19.68 24.88 -16.56
CA GLY A 231 -19.13 25.57 -15.40
C GLY A 231 -18.83 24.61 -14.26
N LEU A 232 -19.80 23.78 -13.86
CA LEU A 232 -19.62 22.81 -12.78
C LEU A 232 -18.75 21.62 -13.21
N GLY A 233 -18.92 21.15 -14.45
CA GLY A 233 -18.23 19.99 -14.99
C GLY A 233 -16.72 20.17 -15.09
N CYS A 234 -16.24 21.40 -15.36
CA CYS A 234 -14.82 21.74 -15.53
C CYS A 234 -14.14 22.35 -14.29
N MET A 235 -14.87 22.56 -13.19
CA MET A 235 -14.31 23.14 -11.97
C MET A 235 -13.64 22.06 -11.11
N GLY A 236 -12.32 22.15 -10.90
CA GLY A 236 -11.57 21.16 -10.11
C GLY A 236 -12.03 21.04 -8.65
N ASN A 237 -12.45 22.14 -8.02
CA ASN A 237 -12.94 22.16 -6.63
C ASN A 237 -14.32 21.52 -6.45
N ILE A 238 -15.08 21.32 -7.53
CA ILE A 238 -16.39 20.67 -7.47
C ILE A 238 -16.27 19.17 -7.18
N LEU A 239 -15.13 18.56 -7.54
CA LEU A 239 -14.89 17.13 -7.32
C LEU A 239 -15.04 16.73 -5.85
N THR A 240 -14.30 17.36 -4.97
CA THR A 240 -14.34 17.07 -3.53
C THR A 240 -15.70 17.38 -2.92
N ASN A 241 -16.35 18.46 -3.37
CA ASN A 241 -17.70 18.82 -2.95
C ASN A 241 -18.74 17.78 -3.39
N GLN A 242 -18.60 17.18 -4.58
CA GLN A 242 -19.49 16.11 -5.02
C GLN A 242 -19.32 14.85 -4.18
N ILE A 243 -18.08 14.51 -3.78
CA ILE A 243 -17.81 13.39 -2.87
C ILE A 243 -18.46 13.67 -1.50
N ASN A 244 -18.20 14.84 -0.91
CA ASN A 244 -18.83 15.22 0.36
C ASN A 244 -20.36 15.15 0.28
N ARG A 245 -20.96 15.63 -0.81
CA ARG A 245 -22.42 15.57 -0.99
C ARG A 245 -22.94 14.14 -1.16
N LYS A 246 -22.21 13.27 -1.87
CA LYS A 246 -22.62 11.89 -2.14
C LYS A 246 -22.64 11.05 -0.87
N PHE A 247 -21.65 11.21 0.00
CA PHE A 247 -21.47 10.41 1.22
C PHE A 247 -21.75 11.18 2.51
N ASP A 248 -22.27 12.39 2.39
CA ASP A 248 -22.58 13.31 3.50
C ASP A 248 -21.39 13.63 4.43
N PHE A 249 -20.16 13.66 3.89
CA PHE A 249 -18.96 13.99 4.67
C PHE A 249 -18.96 15.46 5.12
N LYS A 250 -18.63 15.68 6.39
CA LYS A 250 -18.71 16.99 7.06
C LYS A 250 -17.37 17.71 7.20
N GLY A 251 -16.27 17.06 6.84
CA GLY A 251 -14.93 17.64 6.97
C GLY A 251 -14.60 18.64 5.86
N PRO A 252 -13.60 19.51 6.11
CA PRO A 252 -13.12 20.50 5.14
C PRO A 252 -12.33 19.83 4.00
N SER A 253 -12.91 19.81 2.79
CA SER A 253 -12.35 19.11 1.64
C SER A 253 -11.79 20.06 0.57
N PHE A 254 -10.63 19.72 -0.03
CA PHE A 254 -9.93 20.59 -0.99
C PHE A 254 -9.42 19.84 -2.22
N SER A 255 -9.50 20.49 -3.37
CA SER A 255 -8.73 20.11 -4.57
C SER A 255 -7.43 20.92 -4.60
N ILE A 256 -6.29 20.26 -4.72
CA ILE A 256 -4.96 20.87 -4.61
C ILE A 256 -4.23 20.71 -5.94
N SER A 257 -3.60 21.79 -6.40
CA SER A 257 -2.83 21.82 -7.65
C SER A 257 -1.47 22.44 -7.39
N SER A 258 -0.45 21.58 -7.39
CA SER A 258 0.96 21.91 -7.19
C SER A 258 1.83 21.10 -8.16
N GLU A 259 1.46 21.08 -9.44
CA GLU A 259 2.15 20.29 -10.48
C GLU A 259 2.31 18.80 -10.07
N GLN A 260 3.51 18.23 -10.21
CA GLN A 260 3.79 16.82 -9.94
C GLN A 260 3.67 16.45 -8.45
N VAL A 261 3.67 17.43 -7.55
CA VAL A 261 3.56 17.20 -6.10
C VAL A 261 2.15 17.40 -5.58
N SER A 262 1.16 17.63 -6.46
CA SER A 262 -0.24 17.83 -6.06
C SER A 262 -0.78 16.75 -5.11
N GLY A 263 -0.51 15.47 -5.41
CA GLY A 263 -0.92 14.38 -4.52
C GLY A 263 -0.17 14.35 -3.18
N ILE A 264 1.08 14.79 -3.15
CA ILE A 264 1.89 14.87 -1.92
C ILE A 264 1.45 16.06 -1.05
N ASP A 265 1.14 17.20 -1.66
CA ASP A 265 0.60 18.35 -0.92
C ASP A 265 -0.79 18.03 -0.37
N ALA A 266 -1.63 17.32 -1.13
CA ALA A 266 -2.90 16.79 -0.64
C ALA A 266 -2.72 15.88 0.57
N LEU A 267 -1.75 14.96 0.50
CA LEU A 267 -1.35 14.11 1.61
C LEU A 267 -0.91 14.93 2.83
N GLU A 268 -0.02 15.91 2.65
CA GLU A 268 0.50 16.74 3.74
C GLU A 268 -0.61 17.50 4.45
N VAL A 269 -1.50 18.16 3.70
CA VAL A 269 -2.63 18.90 4.26
C VAL A 269 -3.56 17.97 5.04
N GLY A 270 -3.90 16.80 4.48
CA GLY A 270 -4.75 15.83 5.16
C GLY A 270 -4.12 15.24 6.43
N MET A 271 -2.82 14.91 6.39
CA MET A 271 -2.10 14.46 7.58
C MET A 271 -2.05 15.54 8.66
N LEU A 272 -1.92 16.83 8.28
CA LEU A 272 -1.97 17.94 9.24
C LEU A 272 -3.35 18.04 9.92
N GLN A 273 -4.44 17.86 9.18
CA GLN A 273 -5.80 17.85 9.76
C GLN A 273 -5.97 16.70 10.76
N LEU A 274 -5.48 15.50 10.43
CA LEU A 274 -5.49 14.35 11.35
C LEU A 274 -4.66 14.61 12.62
N LYS A 275 -3.45 15.16 12.49
CA LYS A 275 -2.58 15.43 13.65
C LYS A 275 -3.12 16.53 14.58
N ARG A 276 -4.00 17.38 14.07
CA ARG A 276 -4.68 18.45 14.83
C ARG A 276 -6.03 18.03 15.39
N HIS A 277 -6.47 16.79 15.16
CA HIS A 277 -7.81 16.32 15.51
C HIS A 277 -8.93 17.20 14.94
N GLU A 278 -8.72 17.79 13.76
CA GLU A 278 -9.76 18.53 13.04
C GLU A 278 -10.76 17.59 12.36
N VAL A 279 -10.31 16.35 12.08
CA VAL A 279 -11.03 15.30 11.32
C VAL A 279 -10.62 13.93 11.86
N ASP A 280 -11.44 12.91 11.66
CA ASP A 280 -11.23 11.52 12.13
C ASP A 280 -10.73 10.59 11.02
N ALA A 281 -11.04 10.92 9.77
CA ALA A 281 -10.47 10.24 8.63
C ALA A 281 -10.28 11.22 7.47
N VAL A 282 -9.29 10.94 6.63
CA VAL A 282 -9.06 11.72 5.41
C VAL A 282 -8.92 10.79 4.21
N ILE A 283 -9.72 11.04 3.19
CA ILE A 283 -9.58 10.46 1.88
C ILE A 283 -8.56 11.30 1.11
N ILE A 284 -7.39 10.73 0.84
CA ILE A 284 -6.35 11.35 0.01
C ILE A 284 -6.42 10.72 -1.36
N GLY A 285 -6.40 11.54 -2.41
CA GLY A 285 -6.29 11.05 -3.76
C GLY A 285 -5.50 11.99 -4.65
N ALA A 286 -5.14 11.49 -5.83
CA ALA A 286 -4.71 12.32 -6.93
C ALA A 286 -5.14 11.72 -8.26
N VAL A 287 -5.37 12.58 -9.24
CA VAL A 287 -5.79 12.21 -10.60
C VAL A 287 -5.10 13.10 -11.63
N ASP A 288 -4.66 12.48 -12.72
CA ASP A 288 -4.14 13.19 -13.90
C ASP A 288 -4.35 12.32 -15.16
N LEU A 289 -4.86 12.92 -16.24
CA LEU A 289 -5.11 12.25 -17.53
C LEU A 289 -4.07 12.72 -18.56
N CYS A 290 -2.81 12.36 -18.30
CA CYS A 290 -1.61 12.84 -18.98
C CYS A 290 -1.47 12.43 -20.46
N VAL A 291 -2.22 11.44 -20.94
CA VAL A 291 -2.14 10.95 -22.32
C VAL A 291 -2.87 11.90 -23.29
N GLU A 292 -3.46 12.99 -22.79
CA GLU A 292 -4.03 14.06 -23.60
C GLU A 292 -2.96 14.78 -24.45
N LEU A 293 -3.30 15.08 -25.71
CA LEU A 293 -2.37 15.59 -26.73
C LEU A 293 -1.74 16.93 -26.35
N THR A 294 -2.53 17.86 -25.82
CA THR A 294 -2.05 19.20 -25.41
C THR A 294 -1.01 19.08 -24.30
N GLN A 295 -1.25 18.22 -23.31
CA GLN A 295 -0.26 17.95 -22.26
C GLN A 295 1.00 17.27 -22.81
N GLN A 296 0.87 16.26 -23.67
CA GLN A 296 2.03 15.62 -24.31
C GLN A 296 2.89 16.61 -25.08
N HIS A 297 2.28 17.48 -25.89
CA HIS A 297 2.98 18.53 -26.63
C HIS A 297 3.63 19.56 -25.70
N SER A 298 2.98 19.92 -24.59
CA SER A 298 3.53 20.85 -23.60
C SER A 298 4.77 20.27 -22.91
N ILE A 299 4.72 19.00 -22.52
CA ILE A 299 5.85 18.27 -21.91
C ILE A 299 7.03 18.19 -22.90
N ALA A 300 6.74 17.84 -24.16
CA ALA A 300 7.74 17.77 -25.22
C ALA A 300 8.39 19.13 -25.50
N ALA A 301 7.60 20.22 -25.51
CA ALA A 301 8.09 21.58 -25.73
C ALA A 301 9.02 22.07 -24.60
N MET A 302 8.86 21.56 -23.38
CA MET A 302 9.76 21.81 -22.25
C MET A 302 11.04 20.96 -22.30
N GLY A 303 11.23 20.13 -23.33
CA GLY A 303 12.41 19.28 -23.49
C GLY A 303 12.37 17.99 -22.66
N PHE A 304 11.21 17.63 -22.10
CA PHE A 304 11.03 16.36 -21.41
C PHE A 304 10.50 15.30 -22.37
N SER A 305 11.17 14.15 -22.43
CA SER A 305 10.69 12.95 -23.12
C SER A 305 10.33 11.92 -22.06
N LYS A 306 9.05 11.85 -21.68
CA LYS A 306 8.54 10.86 -20.73
C LYS A 306 7.36 10.11 -21.35
N ASN A 307 7.36 8.80 -21.15
CA ASN A 307 6.21 7.95 -21.43
C ASN A 307 5.10 8.28 -20.42
N VAL A 308 4.13 9.11 -20.81
CA VAL A 308 3.02 9.52 -19.94
C VAL A 308 1.98 8.42 -19.76
N SER A 309 1.22 8.46 -18.66
CA SER A 309 0.13 7.53 -18.39
C SER A 309 -0.98 8.22 -17.62
N ASP A 310 -2.22 7.90 -17.96
CA ASP A 310 -3.39 8.34 -17.22
C ASP A 310 -3.47 7.56 -15.92
N ALA A 311 -3.58 8.25 -14.79
CA ALA A 311 -3.67 7.55 -13.52
C ALA A 311 -4.47 8.30 -12.46
N VAL A 312 -5.10 7.50 -11.60
CA VAL A 312 -5.70 7.93 -10.35
C VAL A 312 -5.22 7.02 -9.22
N ALA A 313 -4.86 7.60 -8.09
CA ALA A 313 -4.46 6.87 -6.89
C ALA A 313 -5.17 7.48 -5.68
N MET A 314 -5.77 6.64 -4.84
CA MET A 314 -6.55 7.05 -3.68
C MET A 314 -6.23 6.16 -2.48
N MET A 315 -6.30 6.74 -1.29
CA MET A 315 -6.08 6.06 -0.03
C MET A 315 -6.88 6.70 1.10
N ILE A 316 -7.22 5.93 2.14
CA ILE A 316 -7.84 6.43 3.36
C ILE A 316 -6.81 6.45 4.48
N LEU A 317 -6.67 7.60 5.12
CA LEU A 317 -5.80 7.81 6.26
C LEU A 317 -6.63 8.00 7.53
N MET A 318 -6.17 7.37 8.60
CA MET A 318 -6.73 7.53 9.94
C MET A 318 -5.59 7.61 10.96
N ARG A 319 -5.89 8.14 12.14
CA ARG A 319 -5.03 7.89 13.29
C ARG A 319 -5.08 6.41 13.66
N GLN A 320 -3.99 5.87 14.19
CA GLN A 320 -3.88 4.45 14.48
C GLN A 320 -4.94 3.96 15.47
N THR A 321 -5.27 4.74 16.50
CA THR A 321 -6.31 4.40 17.48
C THR A 321 -7.70 4.33 16.84
N GLU A 322 -8.01 5.19 15.88
CA GLU A 322 -9.30 5.21 15.19
C GLU A 322 -9.44 4.03 14.23
N ALA A 323 -8.36 3.71 13.51
CA ALA A 323 -8.31 2.51 12.67
C ALA A 323 -8.53 1.26 13.53
N GLN A 324 -7.90 1.18 14.71
CA GLN A 324 -8.10 0.08 15.65
C GLN A 324 -9.52 0.02 16.21
N SER A 325 -10.12 1.17 16.57
CA SER A 325 -11.50 1.20 17.07
C SER A 325 -12.53 0.77 16.02
N LEU A 326 -12.26 1.05 14.75
CA LEU A 326 -13.10 0.62 13.63
C LEU A 326 -12.83 -0.82 13.19
N GLY A 327 -11.78 -1.47 13.72
CA GLY A 327 -11.31 -2.75 13.19
C GLY A 327 -10.83 -2.67 11.74
N ALA A 328 -10.46 -1.47 11.28
CA ALA A 328 -10.01 -1.24 9.92
C ALA A 328 -8.62 -1.87 9.70
N THR A 329 -8.41 -2.40 8.49
CA THR A 329 -7.11 -2.93 8.07
C THR A 329 -6.04 -1.85 8.18
N GLN A 330 -4.81 -2.22 8.53
CA GLN A 330 -3.67 -1.30 8.61
C GLN A 330 -2.62 -1.73 7.59
N VAL A 331 -2.66 -1.09 6.41
CA VAL A 331 -1.78 -1.43 5.27
C VAL A 331 -0.34 -1.01 5.54
N ALA A 332 -0.14 0.25 5.92
CA ALA A 332 1.18 0.80 6.25
C ALA A 332 1.05 2.08 7.08
N ARG A 333 2.11 2.44 7.80
CA ARG A 333 2.23 3.69 8.56
C ARG A 333 2.90 4.77 7.71
N LEU A 334 2.41 6.00 7.81
CA LEU A 334 2.91 7.18 7.12
C LEU A 334 3.47 8.23 8.06
N ASP A 335 4.66 8.71 7.75
CA ASP A 335 5.30 9.85 8.42
C ASP A 335 5.91 10.81 7.39
N ILE A 336 5.80 12.11 7.63
CA ILE A 336 6.44 13.15 6.81
C ILE A 336 7.80 13.46 7.44
N THR A 337 8.89 13.32 6.68
CA THR A 337 10.27 13.51 7.14
C THR A 337 10.92 14.75 6.51
N GLN A 338 11.96 15.29 7.13
CA GLN A 338 12.81 16.31 6.50
C GLN A 338 13.90 15.64 5.66
N LYS A 339 14.26 16.23 4.51
CA LYS A 339 15.17 15.64 3.51
C LYS A 339 16.55 15.23 4.04
N GLU A 340 17.07 15.89 5.09
CA GLU A 340 18.46 15.70 5.54
C GLU A 340 18.65 14.64 6.64
N ASP A 341 17.65 14.38 7.49
CA ASP A 341 17.87 13.61 8.73
C ASP A 341 17.88 12.08 8.59
N ASP A 342 17.26 11.52 7.54
CA ASP A 342 16.93 10.07 7.49
C ASP A 342 17.40 9.34 6.22
N SER A 343 18.11 10.02 5.31
CA SER A 343 18.58 9.43 4.03
C SER A 343 19.57 8.26 4.19
N SER A 344 20.24 8.16 5.34
CA SER A 344 21.15 7.05 5.66
C SER A 344 20.45 5.82 6.27
N LYS A 345 19.20 5.96 6.73
CA LYS A 345 18.51 4.94 7.56
C LYS A 345 17.41 4.18 6.84
N ALA A 346 16.81 4.71 5.78
CA ALA A 346 15.78 4.00 5.02
C ALA A 346 16.27 3.51 3.65
N THR A 347 15.49 2.62 3.03
CA THR A 347 15.76 2.19 1.65
C THR A 347 15.12 3.18 0.69
N ASP A 348 15.91 3.73 -0.23
CA ASP A 348 15.47 4.66 -1.27
C ASP A 348 14.73 3.88 -2.36
N PHE A 349 13.43 4.12 -2.49
CA PHE A 349 12.59 3.34 -3.40
C PHE A 349 12.99 3.50 -4.87
N TYR A 350 13.40 4.70 -5.29
CA TYR A 350 13.79 4.92 -6.69
C TYR A 350 15.00 4.10 -7.10
N LYS A 351 15.92 3.85 -6.16
CA LYS A 351 17.06 2.97 -6.39
C LYS A 351 16.66 1.50 -6.46
N LEU A 352 15.58 1.12 -5.78
CA LEU A 352 15.04 -0.23 -5.81
C LEU A 352 14.22 -0.48 -7.08
N PHE A 353 13.39 0.49 -7.49
CA PHE A 353 12.44 0.32 -8.58
C PHE A 353 12.06 1.64 -9.26
N ASN A 354 12.33 1.72 -10.57
CA ASN A 354 11.80 2.77 -11.42
C ASN A 354 10.46 2.33 -12.04
N TYR A 355 9.35 2.78 -11.45
CA TYR A 355 8.01 2.39 -11.92
C TYR A 355 7.61 3.04 -13.25
N HIS A 356 8.28 4.14 -13.66
CA HIS A 356 7.95 4.86 -14.89
C HIS A 356 8.18 4.04 -16.14
N ASP A 357 9.24 3.23 -16.13
CA ASP A 357 9.58 2.41 -17.29
C ASP A 357 8.48 1.37 -17.56
N GLN A 358 7.73 1.00 -16.53
CA GLN A 358 6.68 -0.01 -16.60
C GLN A 358 5.28 0.59 -16.80
N PHE A 359 4.91 1.57 -15.98
CA PHE A 359 3.53 2.09 -15.93
C PHE A 359 3.38 3.49 -16.54
N GLY A 360 4.50 4.16 -16.85
CA GLY A 360 4.53 5.54 -17.32
C GLY A 360 4.52 6.58 -16.19
N TYR A 361 4.63 7.84 -16.60
CA TYR A 361 4.67 9.02 -15.74
C TYR A 361 3.30 9.68 -15.69
N SER A 362 2.74 9.83 -14.48
CA SER A 362 1.36 10.28 -14.24
C SER A 362 1.27 11.57 -13.42
N HIS A 363 2.24 12.46 -13.61
CA HIS A 363 2.22 13.87 -13.19
C HIS A 363 1.62 14.13 -11.78
N ALA A 364 0.41 14.66 -11.61
CA ALA A 364 -0.15 14.96 -10.27
C ALA A 364 -0.27 13.73 -9.35
N THR A 365 -0.47 12.55 -9.94
CA THR A 365 -0.65 11.27 -9.25
C THR A 365 0.69 10.60 -8.92
N HIS A 366 1.79 11.10 -9.49
CA HIS A 366 3.14 10.54 -9.40
C HIS A 366 3.55 10.18 -7.97
N GLY A 367 3.55 11.16 -7.07
CA GLY A 367 4.03 10.95 -5.70
C GLY A 367 3.18 9.97 -4.89
N LEU A 368 1.85 9.99 -5.08
CA LEU A 368 0.95 9.08 -4.35
C LEU A 368 1.08 7.64 -4.83
N LEU A 369 1.30 7.39 -6.13
CA LEU A 369 1.54 6.03 -6.63
C LEU A 369 2.80 5.43 -6.02
N GLN A 370 3.86 6.23 -5.84
CA GLN A 370 5.07 5.76 -5.19
C GLN A 370 4.82 5.33 -3.74
N ILE A 371 4.13 6.18 -2.99
CA ILE A 371 3.72 5.88 -1.61
C ILE A 371 2.88 4.61 -1.57
N MET A 372 1.93 4.46 -2.50
CA MET A 372 1.08 3.28 -2.61
C MET A 372 1.90 2.01 -2.87
N TRP A 373 2.87 2.04 -3.80
CA TRP A 373 3.77 0.91 -4.03
C TRP A 373 4.59 0.55 -2.79
N GLY A 374 5.10 1.56 -2.07
CA GLY A 374 5.78 1.36 -0.80
C GLY A 374 4.88 0.74 0.26
N ALA A 375 3.62 1.19 0.34
CA ALA A 375 2.62 0.67 1.27
C ALA A 375 2.28 -0.80 0.96
N ILE A 376 2.13 -1.15 -0.32
CA ILE A 376 1.92 -2.54 -0.76
C ILE A 376 3.13 -3.41 -0.39
N CYS A 377 4.36 -2.94 -0.62
CA CYS A 377 5.56 -3.67 -0.24
C CYS A 377 5.66 -3.87 1.28
N CYS A 378 5.32 -2.86 2.08
CA CYS A 378 5.30 -2.95 3.55
C CYS A 378 4.22 -3.94 4.03
N SER A 379 3.02 -3.86 3.46
CA SER A 379 1.90 -4.76 3.74
C SER A 379 2.25 -6.22 3.38
N GLN A 380 2.81 -6.46 2.19
CA GLN A 380 3.18 -7.81 1.78
C GLN A 380 4.47 -8.33 2.45
N LYS A 381 5.29 -7.45 3.04
CA LYS A 381 6.65 -7.75 3.51
C LYS A 381 7.53 -8.33 2.38
N THR A 382 7.32 -7.85 1.16
CA THR A 382 8.03 -8.28 -0.05
C THR A 382 8.43 -7.07 -0.91
N LEU A 383 9.49 -7.24 -1.70
CA LEU A 383 9.98 -6.28 -2.70
C LEU A 383 9.80 -6.87 -4.11
N PRO A 384 9.73 -6.05 -5.17
CA PRO A 384 9.83 -6.57 -6.53
C PRO A 384 11.22 -7.20 -6.75
N GLY A 385 11.27 -8.36 -7.41
CA GLY A 385 12.53 -9.00 -7.82
C GLY A 385 13.16 -8.30 -9.03
N LYS A 386 14.48 -8.46 -9.23
CA LYS A 386 15.23 -7.75 -10.28
C LYS A 386 14.74 -7.98 -11.72
N ASN A 387 14.23 -9.19 -12.02
CA ASN A 387 13.66 -9.54 -13.33
C ASN A 387 12.11 -9.63 -13.28
N LYS A 388 11.48 -9.13 -12.19
CA LYS A 388 10.04 -9.17 -11.90
C LYS A 388 9.29 -10.41 -12.39
N LEU A 389 9.91 -11.57 -12.25
CA LEU A 389 9.24 -12.85 -12.46
C LEU A 389 8.46 -13.26 -11.21
N ARG A 390 8.78 -12.63 -10.07
CA ARG A 390 8.33 -13.05 -8.74
C ARG A 390 8.71 -12.03 -7.65
N PRO A 391 7.94 -11.97 -6.55
CA PRO A 391 8.25 -11.16 -5.38
C PRO A 391 9.52 -11.67 -4.69
N LYS A 392 10.23 -10.77 -4.02
CA LYS A 392 11.40 -11.07 -3.21
C LYS A 392 11.04 -10.87 -1.73
N PRO A 393 11.41 -11.79 -0.81
CA PRO A 393 11.19 -11.55 0.60
C PRO A 393 11.95 -10.32 1.10
N TRP A 394 11.32 -9.51 1.97
CA TRP A 394 11.93 -8.30 2.53
C TRP A 394 12.28 -8.52 4.00
N ALA A 395 13.57 -8.44 4.32
CA ALA A 395 14.05 -8.46 5.70
C ALA A 395 13.87 -7.09 6.39
N PRO A 396 13.37 -7.05 7.64
CA PRO A 396 13.34 -5.82 8.42
C PRO A 396 14.75 -5.41 8.84
N ARG A 397 14.95 -4.10 9.06
CA ARG A 397 16.15 -3.57 9.70
C ARG A 397 16.01 -3.63 11.21
N VAL A 398 17.07 -4.02 11.91
CA VAL A 398 17.09 -4.13 13.37
C VAL A 398 16.73 -2.77 13.99
N LYS A 399 15.73 -2.74 14.90
CA LYS A 399 15.11 -1.56 15.56
C LYS A 399 14.22 -0.65 14.70
N GLU A 400 14.37 -0.63 13.38
CA GLU A 400 13.62 0.29 12.50
C GLU A 400 12.48 -0.39 11.74
N GLY A 401 12.47 -1.73 11.68
CA GLY A 401 11.51 -2.50 10.91
C GLY A 401 11.71 -2.34 9.40
N ARG A 402 10.66 -2.65 8.64
CA ARG A 402 10.59 -2.40 7.20
C ARG A 402 10.11 -0.97 6.94
N SER A 403 10.94 -0.17 6.28
CA SER A 403 10.53 1.18 5.86
C SER A 403 11.20 1.62 4.56
N ILE A 404 10.49 2.46 3.83
CA ILE A 404 10.90 3.06 2.57
C ILE A 404 10.71 4.57 2.69
N ILE A 405 11.67 5.34 2.19
CA ILE A 405 11.54 6.80 2.09
C ILE A 405 11.41 7.19 0.62
N PHE A 406 10.43 8.05 0.37
CA PHE A 406 10.14 8.66 -0.92
C PHE A 406 10.54 10.13 -0.87
N ASN A 407 11.44 10.51 -1.76
CA ASN A 407 11.76 11.90 -2.03
C ASN A 407 11.18 12.21 -3.41
N PRO A 408 10.01 12.86 -3.52
CA PRO A 408 9.43 13.13 -4.82
C PRO A 408 10.35 14.09 -5.59
N ASP A 409 10.77 13.66 -6.78
CA ASP A 409 11.44 14.53 -7.75
C ASP A 409 10.41 15.52 -8.30
N SER A 410 10.66 16.81 -8.08
CA SER A 410 9.77 17.89 -8.50
C SER A 410 10.55 18.99 -9.21
N PHE A 411 9.94 19.63 -10.21
CA PHE A 411 10.52 20.82 -10.83
C PHE A 411 10.52 22.03 -9.89
N ILE A 412 9.56 22.04 -8.95
CA ILE A 412 9.43 23.03 -7.90
C ILE A 412 9.98 22.38 -6.63
N THR A 413 11.16 22.80 -6.16
CA THR A 413 11.87 22.21 -5.00
C THR A 413 10.94 21.81 -3.85
N PHE A 414 10.57 20.54 -3.75
CA PHE A 414 9.90 19.98 -2.58
C PHE A 414 11.00 19.63 -1.56
N SER A 415 10.87 20.11 -0.33
CA SER A 415 11.94 20.01 0.68
C SER A 415 11.75 18.87 1.69
N LYS A 416 10.66 18.11 1.58
CA LYS A 416 10.30 17.04 2.53
C LYS A 416 10.35 15.67 1.87
N GLY A 417 10.46 14.62 2.68
CA GLY A 417 10.32 13.23 2.27
C GLY A 417 9.06 12.63 2.89
N VAL A 418 8.59 11.52 2.33
CA VAL A 418 7.52 10.71 2.94
C VAL A 418 8.08 9.34 3.27
N LYS A 419 7.99 8.95 4.54
CA LYS A 419 8.39 7.63 5.03
C LYS A 419 7.16 6.74 5.14
N VAL A 420 7.21 5.59 4.50
CA VAL A 420 6.24 4.51 4.63
C VAL A 420 6.87 3.38 5.42
N SER A 421 6.20 2.89 6.44
CA SER A 421 6.70 1.83 7.33
C SER A 421 5.66 0.74 7.58
N GLU A 422 6.13 -0.45 7.94
CA GLU A 422 5.24 -1.56 8.28
C GLU A 422 4.38 -1.30 9.52
N CYS A 423 3.16 -1.86 9.52
CA CYS A 423 2.25 -1.87 10.66
C CYS A 423 2.24 -3.24 11.33
N SER A 424 1.96 -3.28 12.62
CA SER A 424 1.83 -4.51 13.42
C SER A 424 0.41 -5.08 13.45
N GLY A 425 -0.50 -4.62 12.58
CA GLY A 425 -1.93 -4.98 12.57
C GLY A 425 -2.33 -5.96 11.48
N SER A 426 -3.63 -6.29 11.40
CA SER A 426 -4.21 -7.11 10.33
C SER A 426 -3.83 -6.53 8.97
N THR A 427 -3.15 -7.33 8.16
CA THR A 427 -2.52 -6.89 6.91
C THR A 427 -3.34 -7.37 5.73
N LEU A 428 -3.62 -6.51 4.75
CA LEU A 428 -4.28 -6.93 3.52
C LEU A 428 -3.27 -7.72 2.67
N THR A 429 -3.60 -8.95 2.30
CA THR A 429 -2.79 -9.75 1.39
C THR A 429 -3.31 -9.57 -0.03
N TYR A 430 -2.49 -9.00 -0.91
CA TYR A 430 -2.80 -8.76 -2.32
C TYR A 430 -2.17 -9.80 -3.25
N LEU A 431 -1.24 -10.61 -2.73
CA LEU A 431 -0.62 -11.70 -3.47
C LEU A 431 -1.34 -13.00 -3.12
N ASP A 432 -1.76 -13.77 -4.12
CA ASP A 432 -2.22 -15.13 -3.90
C ASP A 432 -1.07 -15.94 -3.31
N ARG A 433 -1.12 -16.18 -2.01
CA ARG A 433 -0.16 -17.02 -1.30
C ARG A 433 -0.65 -18.46 -1.39
N ASP A 434 0.30 -19.35 -1.63
CA ASP A 434 0.05 -20.78 -1.58
C ASP A 434 -0.08 -21.22 -0.11
N GLU A 435 -1.21 -20.90 0.52
CA GLU A 435 -1.45 -21.20 1.93
C GLU A 435 -1.92 -22.66 2.08
N ILE A 436 -1.08 -23.46 2.73
CA ILE A 436 -1.41 -24.84 3.10
C ILE A 436 -1.96 -24.80 4.51
N THR A 437 -3.21 -25.24 4.67
CA THR A 437 -3.83 -25.43 5.98
C THR A 437 -3.67 -26.88 6.42
N LEU A 438 -3.30 -27.07 7.68
CA LEU A 438 -3.08 -28.37 8.29
C LEU A 438 -4.21 -28.69 9.27
N TYR A 439 -5.00 -29.72 8.95
CA TYR A 439 -6.06 -30.23 9.82
C TYR A 439 -5.62 -31.51 10.52
N VAL A 440 -5.79 -31.57 11.84
CA VAL A 440 -5.43 -32.76 12.64
C VAL A 440 -6.68 -33.32 13.33
N PHE A 441 -6.96 -34.59 13.09
CA PHE A 441 -8.01 -35.36 13.76
C PHE A 441 -7.38 -36.52 14.52
N SER A 442 -7.89 -36.81 15.71
CA SER A 442 -7.47 -38.00 16.46
C SER A 442 -8.63 -38.66 17.21
N GLY A 443 -8.49 -39.96 17.54
CA GLY A 443 -9.44 -40.72 18.37
C GLY A 443 -8.80 -41.93 19.06
N GLU A 444 -9.40 -42.44 20.14
CA GLU A 444 -8.93 -43.67 20.83
C GLU A 444 -9.14 -44.92 19.98
N THR A 445 -10.11 -44.87 19.07
CA THR A 445 -10.37 -45.95 18.12
C THR A 445 -10.60 -45.38 16.72
N LYS A 446 -10.40 -46.20 15.67
CA LYS A 446 -10.75 -45.84 14.28
C LYS A 446 -12.22 -45.39 14.11
N ILE A 447 -13.12 -45.88 14.97
CA ILE A 447 -14.55 -45.50 14.96
C ILE A 447 -14.72 -44.10 15.54
N GLU A 448 -14.07 -43.81 16.66
CA GLU A 448 -14.12 -42.47 17.26
C GLU A 448 -13.45 -41.43 16.36
N LEU A 449 -12.31 -41.75 15.73
CA LEU A 449 -11.68 -40.89 14.75
C LEU A 449 -12.64 -40.55 13.59
N LYS A 450 -13.40 -41.53 13.10
CA LYS A 450 -14.43 -41.31 12.06
C LYS A 450 -15.54 -40.36 12.53
N ASN A 451 -15.97 -40.46 13.78
CA ASN A 451 -16.97 -39.54 14.34
C ASN A 451 -16.40 -38.13 14.48
N ASN A 452 -15.17 -38.00 15.01
CA ASN A 452 -14.50 -36.70 15.15
C ASN A 452 -14.26 -36.02 13.80
N ILE A 453 -13.97 -36.78 12.74
CA ILE A 453 -13.88 -36.24 11.37
C ILE A 453 -15.25 -35.73 10.89
N SER A 454 -16.32 -36.50 11.15
CA SER A 454 -17.68 -36.13 10.72
C SER A 454 -18.18 -34.87 11.44
N ASP A 455 -17.79 -34.69 12.70
CA ASP A 455 -18.09 -33.51 13.52
C ASP A 455 -17.07 -32.37 13.33
N LEU A 456 -16.07 -32.54 12.45
CA LEU A 456 -14.95 -31.61 12.22
C LEU A 456 -14.20 -31.21 13.52
N LYS A 457 -14.15 -32.11 14.51
CA LYS A 457 -13.51 -31.89 15.81
C LYS A 457 -12.02 -32.24 15.74
N GLN A 458 -11.18 -31.22 15.75
CA GLN A 458 -9.73 -31.37 15.68
C GLN A 458 -9.12 -31.73 17.04
N SER A 459 -8.14 -32.64 17.06
CA SER A 459 -7.35 -33.04 18.23
C SER A 459 -6.11 -33.80 17.77
N ALA A 460 -4.99 -33.72 18.49
CA ALA A 460 -3.76 -34.47 18.21
C ALA A 460 -3.38 -35.50 19.31
N ASP A 461 -4.15 -35.56 20.39
CA ASP A 461 -3.71 -36.21 21.63
C ASP A 461 -3.89 -37.74 21.63
N MET A 462 -4.82 -38.22 20.79
CA MET A 462 -5.25 -39.61 20.79
C MET A 462 -4.41 -40.47 19.82
N PRO A 463 -4.32 -41.80 20.02
CA PRO A 463 -3.39 -42.67 19.30
C PRO A 463 -3.66 -42.79 17.79
N HIS A 464 -4.93 -42.85 17.36
CA HIS A 464 -5.24 -42.86 15.93
C HIS A 464 -5.27 -41.43 15.42
N ARG A 465 -4.26 -41.03 14.65
CA ARG A 465 -4.12 -39.66 14.13
C ARG A 465 -4.24 -39.63 12.63
N LEU A 466 -5.02 -38.68 12.13
CA LEU A 466 -5.13 -38.34 10.72
C LEU A 466 -4.76 -36.88 10.53
N VAL A 467 -3.79 -36.61 9.66
CA VAL A 467 -3.45 -35.26 9.23
C VAL A 467 -3.80 -35.07 7.76
N VAL A 468 -4.43 -33.95 7.46
CA VAL A 468 -4.87 -33.59 6.11
C VAL A 468 -4.30 -32.22 5.76
N LEU A 469 -3.53 -32.16 4.66
CA LEU A 469 -3.04 -30.90 4.09
C LEU A 469 -3.89 -30.51 2.89
N VAL A 470 -4.42 -29.28 2.92
CA VAL A 470 -5.34 -28.73 1.93
C VAL A 470 -5.08 -27.25 1.71
N ARG A 471 -5.46 -26.75 0.53
CA ARG A 471 -5.36 -25.33 0.16
C ARG A 471 -6.67 -24.59 0.34
N ASP A 472 -7.80 -25.30 0.27
CA ASP A 472 -9.12 -24.72 0.49
C ASP A 472 -10.05 -25.68 1.28
N GLU A 473 -11.16 -25.14 1.79
CA GLU A 473 -12.14 -25.93 2.55
C GLU A 473 -12.93 -26.93 1.69
N ASN A 474 -13.00 -26.74 0.37
CA ASN A 474 -13.71 -27.66 -0.52
C ASN A 474 -12.88 -28.94 -0.72
N GLU A 475 -11.58 -28.80 -0.94
CA GLU A 475 -10.58 -29.86 -1.02
C GLU A 475 -10.57 -30.69 0.28
N LEU A 476 -10.75 -30.06 1.44
CA LEU A 476 -10.90 -30.76 2.72
C LEU A 476 -12.10 -31.71 2.70
N ARG A 477 -13.27 -31.24 2.28
CA ARG A 477 -14.48 -32.06 2.26
C ARG A 477 -14.33 -33.24 1.31
N GLU A 478 -13.81 -32.99 0.10
CA GLU A 478 -13.56 -34.04 -0.88
C GLU A 478 -12.61 -35.13 -0.36
N LYS A 479 -11.49 -34.72 0.24
CA LYS A 479 -10.51 -35.67 0.80
C LYS A 479 -11.05 -36.44 2.00
N LEU A 480 -11.79 -35.78 2.89
CA LEU A 480 -12.40 -36.44 4.04
C LEU A 480 -13.44 -37.47 3.59
N GLU A 481 -14.28 -37.16 2.61
CA GLU A 481 -15.26 -38.11 2.06
C GLU A 481 -14.59 -39.35 1.46
N GLN A 482 -13.49 -39.17 0.73
CA GLN A 482 -12.71 -40.27 0.16
C GLN A 482 -12.13 -41.19 1.26
N ILE A 483 -11.53 -40.61 2.30
CA ILE A 483 -10.86 -41.36 3.37
C ILE A 483 -11.82 -42.00 4.36
N VAL A 484 -12.94 -41.35 4.70
CA VAL A 484 -13.90 -41.86 5.70
C VAL A 484 -14.47 -43.24 5.31
N SER A 485 -14.56 -43.53 4.01
CA SER A 485 -15.01 -44.83 3.49
C SER A 485 -13.97 -45.95 3.65
N SER A 486 -12.68 -45.62 3.67
CA SER A 486 -11.54 -46.54 3.66
C SER A 486 -10.77 -46.57 5.00
N LEU A 487 -11.14 -45.73 5.95
CA LEU A 487 -10.45 -45.50 7.23
C LEU A 487 -10.21 -46.78 8.05
N THR A 488 -11.15 -47.74 8.01
CA THR A 488 -11.02 -49.03 8.71
C THR A 488 -9.99 -49.97 8.08
N LYS A 489 -9.59 -49.72 6.82
CA LYS A 489 -8.62 -50.52 6.05
C LYS A 489 -7.23 -49.89 6.00
N LEU A 490 -7.05 -48.68 6.54
CA LEU A 490 -5.75 -48.02 6.59
C LEU A 490 -4.80 -48.79 7.50
N GLY A 491 -3.63 -49.13 6.94
CA GLY A 491 -2.49 -49.64 7.69
C GLY A 491 -1.77 -48.52 8.43
N ASP A 492 -0.94 -48.89 9.39
CA ASP A 492 -0.10 -47.94 10.13
C ASP A 492 0.94 -47.27 9.21
N ASN A 493 1.29 -46.00 9.47
CA ASN A 493 2.16 -45.15 8.66
C ASN A 493 1.71 -44.97 7.19
N PHE A 494 0.41 -44.76 6.98
CA PHE A 494 -0.14 -44.43 5.67
C PHE A 494 0.21 -42.99 5.30
N ALA A 495 0.70 -42.79 4.08
CA ALA A 495 0.94 -41.47 3.48
C ALA A 495 0.59 -41.53 2.00
N ASP A 496 -0.44 -40.80 1.58
CA ASP A 496 -0.85 -40.69 0.19
C ASP A 496 -1.58 -39.36 -0.06
N ASN A 497 -1.33 -38.72 -1.20
CA ASN A 497 -2.01 -37.51 -1.66
C ASN A 497 -2.31 -36.45 -0.56
N ASN A 498 -1.29 -36.05 0.21
CA ASN A 498 -1.38 -35.09 1.32
C ASN A 498 -2.25 -35.53 2.53
N LEU A 499 -2.45 -36.85 2.67
CA LEU A 499 -3.15 -37.49 3.77
C LEU A 499 -2.20 -38.41 4.51
N TYR A 500 -2.14 -38.28 5.83
CA TYR A 500 -1.19 -39.00 6.67
C TYR A 500 -1.91 -39.64 7.84
N TYR A 501 -1.67 -40.93 8.09
CA TYR A 501 -2.31 -41.66 9.17
C TYR A 501 -1.36 -42.63 9.88
N SER A 502 -1.46 -42.71 11.19
CA SER A 502 -0.77 -43.69 12.04
C SER A 502 -1.56 -43.94 13.32
N GLU A 503 -1.34 -45.11 13.88
CA GLU A 503 -1.89 -45.56 15.16
C GLU A 503 -0.83 -45.71 16.25
N ASN A 504 0.45 -45.56 15.90
CA ASN A 504 1.58 -45.74 16.81
C ASN A 504 2.41 -44.45 16.91
N ASN A 505 2.91 -44.18 18.11
CA ASN A 505 3.91 -43.13 18.27
C ASN A 505 5.24 -43.59 17.69
N PHE A 506 6.01 -42.66 17.13
CA PHE A 506 7.40 -42.90 16.80
C PHE A 506 8.17 -43.20 18.07
N GLU A 507 8.91 -44.30 18.06
CA GLU A 507 9.83 -44.64 19.14
C GLU A 507 11.01 -43.68 19.14
N GLY A 508 11.52 -43.31 20.32
CA GLY A 508 12.70 -42.46 20.48
C GLY A 508 12.47 -40.97 20.24
N SER A 509 13.51 -40.19 20.48
CA SER A 509 13.49 -38.73 20.31
C SER A 509 13.72 -38.31 18.87
N VAL A 510 13.43 -37.04 18.56
CA VAL A 510 13.66 -36.42 17.25
C VAL A 510 14.86 -35.49 17.30
N ALA A 511 15.74 -35.59 16.31
CA ALA A 511 16.85 -34.66 16.11
C ALA A 511 16.78 -34.00 14.75
N PHE A 512 17.11 -32.71 14.71
CA PHE A 512 17.31 -31.99 13.46
C PHE A 512 18.79 -32.06 13.04
N ILE A 513 19.04 -32.41 11.79
CA ILE A 513 20.38 -32.52 11.22
C ILE A 513 20.61 -31.38 10.24
N TYR A 514 21.78 -30.76 10.26
CA TYR A 514 22.20 -29.83 9.21
C TYR A 514 23.55 -30.23 8.61
N GLU A 515 23.63 -30.19 7.28
CA GLU A 515 24.87 -30.52 6.56
C GLU A 515 25.74 -29.28 6.38
N CYS A 516 27.03 -29.32 6.75
CA CYS A 516 27.89 -28.14 6.75
C CYS A 516 28.21 -27.62 5.34
N ASN A 517 28.38 -28.53 4.37
CA ASN A 517 28.75 -28.21 2.98
C ASN A 517 27.68 -28.72 2.04
N SER A 518 26.81 -27.84 1.55
CA SER A 518 25.79 -28.20 0.58
C SER A 518 25.75 -27.20 -0.57
N GLU A 519 25.47 -27.70 -1.77
CA GLU A 519 25.19 -26.85 -2.92
C GLU A 519 23.75 -26.33 -2.82
N LEU A 520 23.62 -25.00 -2.79
CA LEU A 520 22.33 -24.35 -2.93
C LEU A 520 21.87 -24.45 -4.39
N TYR A 521 20.56 -24.60 -4.57
CA TYR A 521 19.91 -24.51 -5.86
C TYR A 521 18.95 -23.31 -5.89
N PRO A 522 18.62 -22.79 -7.08
CA PRO A 522 17.73 -21.64 -7.19
C PRO A 522 16.40 -21.88 -6.48
N GLN A 523 15.91 -20.87 -5.76
CA GLN A 523 14.57 -20.82 -5.14
C GLN A 523 14.35 -21.76 -3.95
N ILE A 524 15.41 -22.32 -3.38
CA ILE A 524 15.30 -23.11 -2.16
C ILE A 524 14.55 -22.37 -1.04
N SER A 525 13.57 -23.04 -0.43
CA SER A 525 12.66 -22.51 0.60
C SER A 525 12.03 -21.15 0.29
N TYR A 526 11.95 -20.77 -1.00
CA TYR A 526 11.39 -19.49 -1.43
C TYR A 526 9.91 -19.37 -1.05
N ASP A 527 9.13 -20.42 -1.33
CA ASP A 527 7.69 -20.45 -1.04
C ASP A 527 7.44 -20.25 0.46
N LEU A 528 8.24 -20.89 1.33
CA LEU A 528 8.16 -20.69 2.78
C LEU A 528 8.47 -19.25 3.19
N ALA A 529 9.49 -18.64 2.58
CA ALA A 529 9.91 -17.27 2.88
C ALA A 529 8.86 -16.22 2.47
N ILE A 530 8.17 -16.43 1.35
CA ILE A 530 7.10 -15.54 0.86
C ILE A 530 5.79 -15.75 1.62
N THR A 531 5.41 -17.00 1.90
CA THR A 531 4.16 -17.29 2.61
C THR A 531 4.23 -16.83 4.08
N TYR A 532 5.39 -17.03 4.74
CA TYR A 532 5.58 -16.71 6.16
C TYR A 532 6.70 -15.68 6.41
N PRO A 533 6.53 -14.41 6.01
CA PRO A 533 7.54 -13.36 6.18
C PRO A 533 7.79 -12.98 7.64
N GLN A 534 6.92 -13.40 8.57
CA GLN A 534 7.14 -13.29 10.03
C GLN A 534 8.43 -14.01 10.47
N LEU A 535 8.71 -15.20 9.92
CA LEU A 535 9.89 -15.99 10.26
C LEU A 535 11.20 -15.24 9.92
N ILE A 536 11.21 -14.49 8.81
CA ILE A 536 12.35 -13.66 8.41
C ILE A 536 12.62 -12.55 9.44
N THR A 537 11.58 -12.01 10.07
CA THR A 537 11.70 -10.96 11.08
C THR A 537 12.56 -11.43 12.25
N ASN A 538 12.32 -12.64 12.76
CA ASN A 538 13.10 -13.21 13.85
C ASN A 538 14.57 -13.50 13.44
N LEU A 539 14.80 -13.91 12.19
CA LEU A 539 16.15 -14.16 11.67
C LEU A 539 16.96 -12.89 11.47
N SER A 540 16.32 -11.76 11.18
CA SER A 540 17.01 -10.48 10.99
C SER A 540 17.78 -9.99 12.23
N LEU A 541 17.39 -10.46 13.42
CA LEU A 541 18.10 -10.18 14.68
C LEU A 541 19.41 -10.96 14.82
N ILE A 542 19.53 -12.09 14.13
CA ILE A 542 20.63 -13.05 14.26
C ILE A 542 21.60 -12.92 13.08
N ILE A 543 21.07 -12.75 11.86
CA ILE A 543 21.84 -12.71 10.62
C ILE A 543 22.07 -11.25 10.22
N PRO A 544 23.29 -10.72 10.35
CA PRO A 544 23.59 -9.36 9.90
C PRO A 544 23.47 -9.27 8.37
N ASN A 545 23.01 -8.12 7.87
CA ASN A 545 22.85 -7.85 6.44
C ASN A 545 21.97 -8.88 5.69
N LEU A 546 20.96 -9.43 6.37
CA LEU A 546 20.08 -10.48 5.82
C LEU A 546 19.49 -10.12 4.45
N GLN A 547 19.18 -8.85 4.18
CA GLN A 547 18.66 -8.44 2.87
C GLN A 547 19.64 -8.76 1.72
N LEU A 548 20.95 -8.57 1.91
CA LEU A 548 21.94 -8.89 0.86
C LEU A 548 22.01 -10.40 0.58
N THR A 549 21.80 -11.22 1.62
CA THR A 549 21.69 -12.68 1.48
C THR A 549 20.44 -13.06 0.69
N LEU A 550 19.29 -12.45 1.01
CA LEU A 550 18.04 -12.67 0.28
C LEU A 550 18.14 -12.23 -1.18
N ASP A 551 18.75 -11.08 -1.44
CA ASP A 551 19.01 -10.57 -2.78
C ASP A 551 19.86 -11.57 -3.57
N SER A 552 20.96 -12.05 -2.98
CA SER A 552 21.83 -13.03 -3.65
C SER A 552 21.15 -14.38 -3.92
N LEU A 553 20.23 -14.79 -3.04
CA LEU A 553 19.56 -16.10 -3.11
C LEU A 553 18.36 -16.11 -4.07
N TYR A 554 17.60 -15.01 -4.12
CA TYR A 554 16.30 -14.96 -4.80
C TYR A 554 16.24 -14.01 -6.00
N ASP A 555 17.19 -13.09 -6.19
CA ASP A 555 17.31 -12.40 -7.48
C ASP A 555 17.98 -13.35 -8.49
N TYR A 556 17.13 -13.96 -9.33
CA TYR A 556 17.54 -14.99 -10.28
C TYR A 556 18.64 -14.50 -11.22
N HIS A 557 19.80 -15.15 -11.13
CA HIS A 557 20.91 -15.01 -12.05
C HIS A 557 21.23 -16.39 -12.61
N ASP A 558 21.16 -16.54 -13.93
CA ASP A 558 21.59 -17.76 -14.63
C ASP A 558 22.93 -17.45 -15.34
N PRO A 559 24.04 -18.15 -15.01
CA PRO A 559 24.14 -19.25 -14.05
C PRO A 559 24.16 -18.80 -12.57
N PHE A 560 23.56 -19.63 -11.71
CA PHE A 560 23.48 -19.38 -10.26
C PHE A 560 24.83 -19.69 -9.59
N TYR A 561 25.59 -18.64 -9.26
CA TYR A 561 26.85 -18.74 -8.53
C TYR A 561 26.85 -17.79 -7.33
N LEU A 562 27.11 -18.34 -6.15
CA LEU A 562 27.35 -17.59 -4.92
C LEU A 562 28.83 -17.70 -4.54
N SER A 563 29.41 -16.60 -4.04
CA SER A 563 30.72 -16.68 -3.38
C SER A 563 30.62 -17.54 -2.11
N HIS A 564 31.76 -18.04 -1.61
CA HIS A 564 31.78 -18.91 -0.43
C HIS A 564 31.08 -18.29 0.80
N SER A 565 31.33 -17.00 1.06
CA SER A 565 30.70 -16.27 2.17
C SER A 565 29.19 -16.05 1.96
N GLN A 566 28.75 -15.78 0.73
CA GLN A 566 27.32 -15.68 0.42
C GLN A 566 26.61 -17.03 0.57
N ASN A 567 27.28 -18.13 0.18
CA ASN A 567 26.75 -19.48 0.31
C ASN A 567 26.55 -19.86 1.79
N GLU A 568 27.55 -19.61 2.65
CA GLU A 568 27.43 -19.85 4.10
C GLU A 568 26.27 -19.05 4.71
N ALA A 569 26.17 -17.75 4.42
CA ALA A 569 25.09 -16.91 4.93
C ALA A 569 23.71 -17.40 4.48
N ALA A 570 23.56 -17.81 3.22
CA ALA A 570 22.32 -18.34 2.68
C ALA A 570 21.95 -19.70 3.31
N LEU A 571 22.92 -20.58 3.53
CA LEU A 571 22.71 -21.84 4.27
C LEU A 571 22.23 -21.58 5.70
N HIS A 572 22.85 -20.63 6.40
CA HIS A 572 22.41 -20.22 7.74
C HIS A 572 20.98 -19.68 7.74
N PHE A 573 20.62 -18.87 6.74
CA PHE A 573 19.26 -18.36 6.58
C PHE A 573 18.25 -19.48 6.35
N ILE A 574 18.48 -20.37 5.37
CA ILE A 574 17.56 -21.48 5.05
C ILE A 574 17.36 -22.40 6.26
N ARG A 575 18.45 -22.76 6.93
CA ARG A 575 18.37 -23.60 8.14
C ARG A 575 17.60 -22.91 9.25
N GLY A 576 17.88 -21.62 9.48
CA GLY A 576 17.16 -20.83 10.47
C GLY A 576 15.67 -20.72 10.17
N LEU A 577 15.31 -20.53 8.89
CA LEU A 577 13.92 -20.37 8.44
C LEU A 577 13.10 -21.65 8.68
N GLN A 578 13.61 -22.78 8.21
CA GLN A 578 12.99 -24.10 8.39
C GLN A 578 12.92 -24.49 9.88
N LEU A 579 13.98 -24.25 10.64
CA LEU A 579 14.00 -24.55 12.08
C LEU A 579 12.99 -23.70 12.86
N GLN A 580 12.87 -22.41 12.53
CA GLN A 580 11.88 -21.53 13.18
C GLN A 580 10.45 -21.95 12.86
N PHE A 581 10.18 -22.40 11.65
CA PHE A 581 8.88 -22.99 11.30
C PHE A 581 8.52 -24.16 12.23
N PHE A 582 9.43 -25.13 12.41
CA PHE A 582 9.18 -26.26 13.30
C PHE A 582 9.11 -25.89 14.79
N LYS A 583 9.94 -24.93 15.24
CA LYS A 583 9.85 -24.40 16.60
C LYS A 583 8.50 -23.77 16.88
N TYR A 584 7.98 -23.01 15.91
CA TYR A 584 6.64 -22.45 16.03
C TYR A 584 5.58 -23.55 16.10
N LEU A 585 5.67 -24.55 15.21
CA LEU A 585 4.67 -25.60 15.10
C LEU A 585 4.60 -26.50 16.35
N PHE A 586 5.74 -26.89 16.92
CA PHE A 586 5.81 -27.94 17.95
C PHE A 586 6.27 -27.46 19.33
N ASN A 587 6.73 -26.20 19.47
CA ASN A 587 7.15 -25.60 20.75
C ASN A 587 8.10 -26.47 21.61
N PHE A 588 9.10 -27.12 21.00
CA PHE A 588 10.11 -27.90 21.75
C PHE A 588 11.56 -27.54 21.41
N GLU A 589 12.43 -27.66 22.41
CA GLU A 589 13.89 -27.59 22.25
C GLU A 589 14.37 -28.91 21.64
N ALA A 590 14.41 -28.97 20.33
CA ALA A 590 14.94 -30.11 19.61
C ALA A 590 16.47 -30.13 19.60
N LEU A 591 17.06 -31.32 19.72
CA LEU A 591 18.49 -31.50 19.52
C LEU A 591 18.84 -31.19 18.06
N VAL A 592 19.74 -30.23 17.84
CA VAL A 592 20.25 -29.87 16.51
C VAL A 592 21.70 -30.34 16.41
N ILE A 593 22.01 -31.21 15.46
CA ILE A 593 23.34 -31.80 15.27
C ILE A 593 23.87 -31.57 13.85
N ALA A 594 25.19 -31.45 13.72
CA ALA A 594 25.83 -31.43 12.42
C ALA A 594 25.79 -32.83 11.76
N ASP A 595 25.61 -32.86 10.44
CA ASP A 595 25.57 -34.06 9.60
C ASP A 595 26.94 -34.74 9.54
N SER A 596 27.28 -35.48 10.59
CA SER A 596 28.48 -36.32 10.65
C SER A 596 28.13 -37.71 11.15
N SER A 597 28.81 -38.73 10.64
CA SER A 597 28.60 -40.13 11.06
C SER A 597 28.77 -40.31 12.56
N GLU A 598 29.72 -39.60 13.17
CA GLU A 598 29.98 -39.62 14.61
C GLU A 598 28.81 -39.02 15.41
N ASN A 599 28.32 -37.83 15.03
CA ASN A 599 27.21 -37.17 15.72
C ASN A 599 25.90 -37.94 15.58
N ILE A 600 25.61 -38.45 14.39
CA ILE A 600 24.39 -39.22 14.14
C ILE A 600 24.42 -40.53 14.92
N HIS A 601 25.55 -41.22 14.94
CA HIS A 601 25.70 -42.45 15.71
C HIS A 601 25.63 -42.20 17.23
N GLN A 602 26.19 -41.08 17.71
CA GLN A 602 26.05 -40.67 19.11
C GLN A 602 24.59 -40.36 19.46
N ALA A 603 23.90 -39.56 18.64
CA ALA A 603 22.48 -39.26 18.83
C ALA A 603 21.61 -40.54 18.80
N TYR A 604 21.94 -41.49 17.92
CA TYR A 604 21.29 -42.80 17.89
C TYR A 604 21.48 -43.58 19.19
N ARG A 605 22.70 -43.58 19.77
CA ARG A 605 22.96 -44.17 21.10
C ARG A 605 22.20 -43.47 22.21
N ASP A 606 21.99 -42.17 22.08
CA ASP A 606 21.24 -41.34 23.04
C ASP A 606 19.71 -41.47 22.89
N GLY A 607 19.23 -42.38 22.05
CA GLY A 607 17.81 -42.72 21.91
C GLY A 607 17.07 -41.96 20.81
N VAL A 608 17.77 -41.21 19.95
CA VAL A 608 17.17 -40.60 18.76
C VAL A 608 16.90 -41.68 17.70
N ARG A 609 15.71 -41.64 17.11
CA ARG A 609 15.29 -42.58 16.05
C ARG A 609 14.65 -41.89 14.85
N THR A 610 14.26 -40.62 15.00
CA THR A 610 13.73 -39.80 13.92
C THR A 610 14.66 -38.64 13.66
N PHE A 611 15.13 -38.53 12.43
CA PHE A 611 16.09 -37.53 12.00
C PHE A 611 15.50 -36.64 10.91
N VAL A 612 15.50 -35.33 11.11
CA VAL A 612 14.94 -34.37 10.16
C VAL A 612 16.05 -33.48 9.61
N LYS A 613 16.39 -33.64 8.33
CA LYS A 613 17.39 -32.81 7.66
C LYS A 613 16.82 -31.43 7.38
N ILE A 614 17.47 -30.41 7.93
CA ILE A 614 17.24 -28.99 7.68
C ILE A 614 18.30 -28.49 6.69
N GLY A 615 17.88 -27.79 5.64
CA GLY A 615 18.73 -27.24 4.59
C GLY A 615 18.50 -27.89 3.22
N PRO A 616 19.33 -27.53 2.22
CA PRO A 616 19.27 -28.10 0.88
C PRO A 616 19.49 -29.61 0.82
N GLY A 617 18.74 -30.24 -0.09
CA GLY A 617 19.02 -31.58 -0.63
C GLY A 617 18.24 -32.70 0.05
N THR A 618 18.22 -33.85 -0.60
CA THR A 618 17.55 -35.06 -0.11
C THR A 618 18.39 -35.79 0.93
N ILE A 619 17.76 -36.72 1.66
CA ILE A 619 18.42 -37.54 2.67
C ILE A 619 18.93 -38.82 2.05
N LEU A 620 20.04 -38.75 1.32
CA LEU A 620 20.78 -39.96 1.02
C LEU A 620 22.27 -39.68 1.02
N ASN A 621 22.83 -39.56 2.22
CA ASN A 621 24.20 -40.01 2.42
C ASN A 621 24.14 -41.50 2.76
N GLU A 622 24.47 -42.37 1.81
CA GLU A 622 24.49 -43.83 2.00
C GLU A 622 25.44 -44.28 3.12
N SER A 623 26.30 -43.38 3.58
CA SER A 623 27.24 -43.52 4.68
C SER A 623 26.60 -43.81 6.04
N TYR A 624 25.30 -43.53 6.26
CA TYR A 624 24.63 -43.76 7.55
C TYR A 624 23.95 -45.12 7.67
N LYS A 625 23.54 -45.71 6.54
CA LYS A 625 22.85 -47.02 6.50
C LYS A 625 23.58 -48.15 7.25
N PRO A 626 24.93 -48.21 7.31
CA PRO A 626 25.62 -49.28 8.04
C PRO A 626 25.51 -49.17 9.58
N PHE A 627 25.20 -47.99 10.12
CA PHE A 627 25.34 -47.70 11.56
C PHE A 627 24.00 -47.60 12.30
N ILE A 628 22.89 -47.69 11.57
CA ILE A 628 21.56 -47.39 12.06
C ILE A 628 20.64 -48.54 11.66
N GLU A 629 19.89 -49.08 12.61
CA GLU A 629 19.01 -50.23 12.37
C GLU A 629 17.83 -49.82 11.45
N SER A 630 17.20 -50.83 10.83
CA SER A 630 16.11 -50.69 9.85
C SER A 630 14.83 -50.01 10.39
N GLY A 631 14.81 -49.53 11.63
CA GLY A 631 13.69 -48.83 12.27
C GLY A 631 13.82 -47.31 12.34
N SER A 632 14.94 -46.71 11.93
CA SER A 632 15.09 -45.24 11.98
C SER A 632 14.44 -44.53 10.80
N ARG A 633 13.88 -43.36 11.07
CA ARG A 633 13.16 -42.53 10.10
C ARG A 633 13.97 -41.30 9.74
N PHE A 634 13.97 -40.96 8.46
CA PHE A 634 14.67 -39.78 7.96
C PHE A 634 13.74 -38.93 7.09
N PHE A 635 13.62 -37.64 7.41
CA PHE A 635 12.79 -36.66 6.68
C PHE A 635 13.57 -35.44 6.18
N ALA A 636 13.35 -35.03 4.93
CA ALA A 636 14.11 -33.95 4.27
C ALA A 636 13.18 -32.77 4.09
N CYS A 637 13.58 -31.59 4.56
CA CYS A 637 12.73 -30.41 4.49
C CYS A 637 12.71 -29.76 3.09
N ASP A 638 13.69 -30.01 2.23
CA ASP A 638 13.75 -29.38 0.91
C ASP A 638 14.35 -30.33 -0.13
N ASP A 639 13.84 -30.29 -1.36
CA ASP A 639 14.33 -31.05 -2.50
C ASP A 639 14.19 -30.21 -3.77
N ARG A 640 15.16 -30.36 -4.68
CA ARG A 640 15.18 -29.68 -5.98
C ARG A 640 13.98 -30.01 -6.86
N SER A 641 13.32 -31.14 -6.62
CA SER A 641 12.22 -31.63 -7.46
C SER A 641 10.82 -31.21 -7.00
N ASN A 642 10.66 -30.75 -5.75
CA ASN A 642 9.35 -30.48 -5.13
C ASN A 642 9.29 -29.04 -4.60
N SER A 643 8.07 -28.52 -4.38
CA SER A 643 7.90 -27.27 -3.63
C SER A 643 8.37 -27.48 -2.19
N SER A 644 9.29 -26.63 -1.74
CA SER A 644 9.81 -26.64 -0.37
C SER A 644 8.67 -26.53 0.65
N LEU A 645 7.61 -25.79 0.33
CA LEU A 645 6.47 -25.62 1.23
C LEU A 645 5.72 -26.95 1.43
N ASN A 646 5.30 -27.61 0.35
CA ASN A 646 4.62 -28.91 0.42
C ASN A 646 5.46 -29.94 1.17
N GLN A 647 6.78 -29.91 0.96
CA GLN A 647 7.69 -30.87 1.57
C GLN A 647 7.83 -30.63 3.08
N ILE A 648 7.99 -29.39 3.53
CA ILE A 648 8.04 -29.06 4.96
C ILE A 648 6.74 -29.42 5.67
N PHE A 649 5.59 -29.13 5.05
CA PHE A 649 4.29 -29.50 5.61
C PHE A 649 4.07 -31.02 5.62
N SER A 650 4.56 -31.75 4.62
CA SER A 650 4.57 -33.22 4.62
C SER A 650 5.39 -33.78 5.78
N VAL A 651 6.57 -33.22 6.05
CA VAL A 651 7.40 -33.62 7.19
C VAL A 651 6.69 -33.30 8.51
N ALA A 652 6.11 -32.10 8.63
CA ALA A 652 5.31 -31.73 9.80
C ALA A 652 4.14 -32.69 10.04
N ALA A 653 3.37 -33.02 9.00
CA ALA A 653 2.26 -33.96 9.08
C ALA A 653 2.70 -35.35 9.56
N GLN A 654 3.82 -35.87 9.03
CA GLN A 654 4.37 -37.16 9.44
C GLN A 654 4.83 -37.17 10.89
N LEU A 655 5.43 -36.07 11.37
CA LEU A 655 5.82 -35.90 12.76
C LEU A 655 4.61 -35.85 13.71
N ILE A 656 3.54 -35.14 13.34
CA ILE A 656 2.29 -35.07 14.11
C ILE A 656 1.65 -36.46 14.21
N VAL A 657 1.53 -37.15 13.09
CA VAL A 657 0.98 -38.50 13.01
C VAL A 657 1.81 -39.47 13.86
N GLY A 658 3.14 -39.33 13.85
CA GLY A 658 4.07 -40.03 14.73
C GLY A 658 4.02 -39.64 16.21
N GLY A 659 3.11 -38.77 16.63
CA GLY A 659 2.86 -38.45 18.04
C GLY A 659 3.71 -37.35 18.64
N ILE A 660 4.32 -36.52 17.81
CA ILE A 660 4.90 -35.26 18.26
C ILE A 660 3.76 -34.25 18.44
N ILE A 661 3.54 -33.84 19.68
CA ILE A 661 2.39 -33.03 20.08
C ILE A 661 2.53 -31.61 19.53
N VAL A 662 1.43 -31.09 19.00
CA VAL A 662 1.27 -29.69 18.61
C VAL A 662 0.52 -28.97 19.73
N PRO A 663 1.06 -27.88 20.29
CA PRO A 663 0.48 -27.19 21.43
C PRO A 663 -0.79 -26.38 21.13
N LYS A 664 -1.10 -26.08 19.85
CA LYS A 664 -2.29 -25.30 19.45
C LYS A 664 -2.96 -25.92 18.21
N LEU A 665 -4.28 -26.16 18.29
CA LEU A 665 -5.15 -26.53 17.17
C LEU A 665 -6.35 -25.56 17.13
N PRO A 666 -6.91 -25.23 15.96
CA PRO A 666 -6.41 -25.54 14.61
C PRO A 666 -5.14 -24.74 14.27
N LEU A 667 -4.22 -25.36 13.53
CA LEU A 667 -3.08 -24.64 12.92
C LEU A 667 -3.56 -23.97 11.63
N ILE A 668 -4.34 -22.91 11.77
CA ILE A 668 -4.30 -21.86 10.77
C ILE A 668 -3.07 -21.05 11.17
N LEU A 669 -1.97 -21.16 10.42
CA LEU A 669 -0.80 -20.30 10.60
C LEU A 669 -1.18 -18.88 10.14
N ASN A 670 -2.10 -18.25 10.87
CA ASN A 670 -2.51 -16.89 10.63
C ASN A 670 -1.30 -16.00 10.88
N GLN A 671 -1.01 -15.14 9.92
CA GLN A 671 0.16 -14.26 9.96
C GLN A 671 0.25 -13.44 11.26
N GLY A 672 -0.83 -13.24 12.02
CA GLY A 672 -0.83 -12.47 13.27
C GLY A 672 -0.47 -13.24 14.56
N GLU A 673 -0.45 -14.58 14.56
CA GLU A 673 -0.19 -15.39 15.77
C GLU A 673 1.25 -15.94 15.88
N LEU A 674 2.05 -15.73 14.82
CA LEU A 674 3.48 -16.07 14.67
C LEU A 674 4.37 -14.90 15.07
#